data_AF-A0A9E0LQ98-F1
#
_entry.id   AF-A0A9E0LQ98-F1
#
_cell.length_a   1.000
_cell.length_b   1.000
_cell.length_c   1.000
_cell.angle_alpha   90.00
_cell.angle_beta   90.00
_cell.angle_gamma   90.00
#
_symmetry.space_group_name_H-M   'P 1'
#
loop_
_entity.id
_entity.type
_entity.pdbx_description
1 polymer ?
#
loop_
_entity_poly.entity_id
_entity_poly.type
_entity_poly.pdbx_seq_one_letter_code
_entity_poly.pdbx_strand_id
1 'polypeptide(L)'
;MLVKNSKIYTMNLLSMIASLRKFGNFVIGLFPVLGTILDWLLAPFIRAGRAIQVKASSAAKVQGQIDKFQQLPVVKAATPAIRRFYWKDYAQDRLVLERLPQGSLTILRPLFLATVALTILLPLLSVITKPAVDLTTLAGATGSAPLWSVYLWVLAAALAWGCILAGSAVCNRIFFAFVAVIYITLFGACALFIPRSHCNALLPLVVFLAVSFSERTLKKPGALDRFLSALVALVVGAPAGVYLLALTPLQPLFKPLVLESGMVIGGLLALSIATFCRGPSGRYEAAPKNSTAAIRISSLLRQPLSIATSAGLLSSITLIFLITLVCRGGAAAFSGQLLSEMSLWNGYLWPVWYFIGIGIIFKLIKNTKVITKSIKEALPSSLYLPSVVLLIVSGSALMWRNDLVNWSLPYESLGGITGPFYQGTKWYWSEPINSFSAAVLKWFFLFDLIALVWLSLKKRLNADSASTLLYFSALSCFAVTEYMFQWLSFGRSAAHSVILLMTFSMWLLWLFHTVGLEMSLQTSKTFPSIGRLAIFGSIVLFALLEIHARCAIKDYGVMNEIFLYMFRGIIDVGLPYFLYVFASRRFQQLPLKIAEIFQIFCAGALLTYPLNILDKLALGGWSLSGLNNVWQDEIATFTNKGFIAAQEPELSLLSIALRSAAFVATLAFVAMVVSYQKRLSSSTQDNESIEKTSANTSSKAAVIFACLAFASGFASFSKTTVDLP
;
A
#
# COMPACT_ATOMS: atom_id res chain seq x y z
N MET A 1 37.39 -7.51 14.82
CA MET A 1 37.70 -8.35 13.64
C MET A 1 36.47 -8.38 12.74
N LEU A 2 36.47 -7.51 11.74
CA LEU A 2 35.41 -7.33 10.74
C LEU A 2 35.59 -8.38 9.63
N VAL A 3 34.88 -9.50 9.72
CA VAL A 3 34.82 -10.45 8.61
C VAL A 3 33.77 -9.98 7.62
N LYS A 4 34.28 -9.47 6.49
CA LYS A 4 33.62 -9.43 5.18
C LYS A 4 32.78 -10.69 4.97
N ASN A 5 31.47 -10.54 5.00
CA ASN A 5 30.54 -11.39 4.28
C ASN A 5 29.35 -10.53 3.86
N SER A 6 29.61 -9.62 2.92
CA SER A 6 28.57 -8.95 2.15
C SER A 6 27.94 -9.96 1.20
N LYS A 7 27.15 -10.90 1.74
CA LYS A 7 26.09 -11.51 0.93
C LYS A 7 25.12 -10.39 0.64
N ILE A 8 25.25 -9.80 -0.55
CA ILE A 8 24.25 -8.93 -1.13
C ILE A 8 22.93 -9.70 -1.01
N TYR A 9 21.95 -9.15 -0.27
CA TYR A 9 20.59 -9.66 -0.24
C TYR A 9 19.97 -9.41 -1.61
N THR A 10 20.41 -10.17 -2.62
CA THR A 10 19.80 -10.19 -3.93
C THR A 10 18.44 -10.85 -3.77
N MET A 11 17.37 -10.19 -4.25
CA MET A 11 16.13 -10.90 -4.58
C MET A 11 16.51 -12.22 -5.28
N ASN A 12 15.86 -13.32 -4.88
CA ASN A 12 16.02 -14.61 -5.56
C ASN A 12 15.97 -14.37 -7.08
N LEU A 13 16.99 -14.83 -7.83
CA LEU A 13 17.14 -14.63 -9.27
C LEU A 13 15.83 -14.89 -10.03
N LEU A 14 15.07 -15.90 -9.59
CA LEU A 14 13.76 -16.24 -10.13
C LEU A 14 12.71 -15.13 -9.95
N SER A 15 12.71 -14.43 -8.82
CA SER A 15 11.82 -13.29 -8.57
C SER A 15 12.17 -12.08 -9.43
N MET A 16 13.46 -11.86 -9.68
CA MET A 16 13.93 -10.80 -10.59
C MET A 16 13.53 -11.11 -12.04
N ILE A 17 13.71 -12.34 -12.50
CA ILE A 17 13.23 -12.79 -13.82
C ILE A 17 11.71 -12.65 -13.93
N ALA A 18 10.96 -13.01 -12.88
CA ALA A 18 9.51 -12.85 -12.87
C ALA A 18 9.07 -11.38 -12.95
N SER A 19 9.72 -10.46 -12.22
CA SER A 19 9.46 -9.02 -12.30
C SER A 19 9.78 -8.46 -13.69
N LEU A 20 10.89 -8.88 -14.30
CA LEU A 20 11.25 -8.50 -15.67
C LEU A 20 10.23 -9.00 -16.69
N ARG A 21 9.75 -10.24 -16.58
CA ARG A 21 8.71 -10.80 -17.47
C ARG A 21 7.37 -10.09 -17.32
N LYS A 22 6.99 -9.72 -16.09
CA LYS A 22 5.79 -8.92 -15.81
C LYS A 22 5.89 -7.53 -16.44
N PHE A 23 7.01 -6.86 -16.21
CA PHE A 23 7.28 -5.55 -16.77
C PHE A 23 7.34 -5.57 -18.31
N GLY A 24 7.99 -6.58 -18.90
CA GLY A 24 8.02 -6.76 -20.35
C GLY A 24 6.62 -6.87 -20.97
N ASN A 25 5.71 -7.63 -20.36
CA ASN A 25 4.32 -7.70 -20.83
C ASN A 25 3.54 -6.39 -20.66
N PHE A 26 3.83 -5.60 -19.62
CA PHE A 26 3.28 -4.26 -19.48
C PHE A 26 3.77 -3.32 -20.60
N VAL A 27 5.08 -3.31 -20.87
CA VAL A 27 5.70 -2.48 -21.92
C VAL A 27 5.22 -2.88 -23.31
N ILE A 28 5.08 -4.18 -23.60
CA ILE A 28 4.51 -4.68 -24.87
C ILE A 28 3.07 -4.19 -25.05
N GLY A 29 2.26 -4.13 -23.99
CA GLY A 29 0.91 -3.58 -24.06
C GLY A 29 0.88 -2.07 -24.34
N LEU A 30 1.93 -1.34 -23.93
CA LEU A 30 2.06 0.10 -24.18
C LEU A 30 2.66 0.43 -25.56
N PHE A 31 3.52 -0.45 -26.06
CA PHE A 31 4.10 -0.41 -27.40
C PHE A 31 3.89 -1.76 -28.10
N PRO A 32 2.75 -1.97 -28.78
CA PRO A 32 2.46 -3.23 -29.47
C PRO A 32 3.53 -3.64 -30.49
N VAL A 33 4.22 -2.67 -31.06
CA VAL A 33 5.35 -2.84 -31.99
C VAL A 33 6.56 -3.53 -31.32
N LEU A 34 6.79 -3.35 -30.02
CA LEU A 34 7.81 -4.12 -29.31
C LEU A 34 7.46 -5.60 -29.23
N GLY A 35 6.17 -5.92 -29.14
CA GLY A 35 5.68 -7.30 -29.20
C GLY A 35 6.00 -7.95 -30.54
N THR A 36 5.73 -7.27 -31.65
CA THR A 36 6.03 -7.78 -33.00
C THR A 36 7.52 -7.90 -33.27
N ILE A 37 8.35 -6.97 -32.78
CA ILE A 37 9.82 -7.06 -32.86
C ILE A 37 10.35 -8.23 -32.02
N LEU A 38 9.84 -8.41 -30.80
CA LEU A 38 10.21 -9.53 -29.94
C LEU A 38 9.78 -10.86 -30.54
N ASP A 39 8.58 -10.95 -31.09
CA ASP A 39 8.09 -12.14 -31.80
C ASP A 39 8.92 -12.42 -33.06
N TRP A 40 9.41 -11.38 -33.75
CA TRP A 40 10.31 -11.50 -34.89
C TRP A 40 11.74 -11.94 -34.49
N LEU A 41 12.30 -11.40 -33.40
CA LEU A 41 13.61 -11.79 -32.84
C LEU A 41 13.58 -13.19 -32.22
N LEU A 42 12.47 -13.57 -31.59
CA LEU A 42 12.25 -14.90 -31.05
C LEU A 42 11.78 -15.88 -32.11
N ALA A 43 11.28 -15.44 -33.28
CA ALA A 43 10.89 -16.32 -34.38
C ALA A 43 11.96 -17.37 -34.75
N PRO A 44 13.25 -17.04 -34.90
CA PRO A 44 14.28 -18.06 -35.15
C PRO A 44 14.45 -19.03 -33.98
N PHE A 45 14.35 -18.59 -32.73
CA PHE A 45 14.43 -19.47 -31.55
C PHE A 45 13.18 -20.32 -31.34
N ILE A 46 12.00 -19.80 -31.67
CA ILE A 46 10.72 -20.53 -31.66
C ILE A 46 10.69 -21.52 -32.82
N ARG A 47 11.25 -21.17 -33.99
CA ARG A 47 11.42 -22.10 -35.12
C ARG A 47 12.45 -23.18 -34.80
N ALA A 48 13.58 -22.84 -34.16
CA ALA A 48 14.56 -23.81 -33.69
C ALA A 48 14.01 -24.68 -32.55
N GLY A 49 13.28 -24.09 -31.61
CA GLY A 49 12.58 -24.78 -30.52
C GLY A 49 11.48 -25.69 -31.04
N ARG A 50 10.70 -25.27 -32.05
CA ARG A 50 9.75 -26.12 -32.76
C ARG A 50 10.45 -27.18 -33.60
N ALA A 51 11.58 -26.89 -34.24
CA ALA A 51 12.36 -27.89 -34.96
C ALA A 51 12.96 -28.94 -34.01
N ILE A 52 13.41 -28.53 -32.83
CA ILE A 52 13.84 -29.41 -31.73
C ILE A 52 12.64 -30.15 -31.15
N GLN A 53 11.48 -29.52 -30.99
CA GLN A 53 10.26 -30.14 -30.50
C GLN A 53 9.67 -31.13 -31.53
N VAL A 54 9.85 -30.88 -32.82
CA VAL A 54 9.52 -31.78 -33.93
C VAL A 54 10.52 -32.96 -33.98
N LYS A 55 11.82 -32.70 -33.72
CA LYS A 55 12.85 -33.73 -33.50
C LYS A 55 12.68 -34.49 -32.17
N ALA A 56 12.05 -33.88 -31.17
CA ALA A 56 11.74 -34.49 -29.88
C ALA A 56 10.40 -35.23 -29.93
N SER A 57 9.46 -34.82 -30.78
CA SER A 57 8.23 -35.55 -31.06
C SER A 57 8.48 -36.76 -31.96
N SER A 58 9.53 -36.74 -32.80
CA SER A 58 10.03 -37.97 -33.43
C SER A 58 10.75 -38.90 -32.44
N ALA A 59 11.22 -38.37 -31.29
CA ALA A 59 11.59 -39.13 -30.11
C ALA A 59 10.37 -39.35 -29.18
N ALA A 60 9.33 -40.03 -29.71
CA ALA A 60 8.06 -40.30 -29.01
C ALA A 60 8.20 -40.90 -27.59
N LYS A 61 9.34 -41.53 -27.27
CA LYS A 61 9.67 -42.02 -25.92
C LYS A 61 9.83 -40.89 -24.89
N VAL A 62 10.42 -39.75 -25.24
CA VAL A 62 10.69 -38.65 -24.29
C VAL A 62 9.42 -37.83 -24.06
N GLN A 63 8.66 -37.54 -25.12
CA GLN A 63 7.36 -36.85 -25.00
C GLN A 63 6.35 -37.72 -24.23
N GLY A 64 6.26 -39.02 -24.53
CA GLY A 64 5.41 -39.96 -23.79
C GLY A 64 5.82 -40.17 -22.33
N GLN A 65 7.12 -40.05 -22.02
CA GLN A 65 7.60 -40.04 -20.63
C GLN A 65 7.30 -38.72 -19.92
N ILE A 66 7.40 -37.57 -20.59
CA ILE A 66 7.03 -36.26 -20.04
C ILE A 66 5.51 -36.19 -19.81
N ASP A 67 4.69 -36.69 -20.73
CA ASP A 67 3.23 -36.73 -20.57
C ASP A 67 2.81 -37.70 -19.47
N LYS A 68 3.44 -38.89 -19.37
CA LYS A 68 3.25 -39.80 -18.23
C LYS A 68 3.71 -39.17 -16.92
N PHE A 69 4.80 -38.42 -16.93
CA PHE A 69 5.31 -37.71 -15.75
C PHE A 69 4.38 -36.56 -15.34
N GLN A 70 3.82 -35.81 -16.28
CA GLN A 70 2.81 -34.77 -16.01
C GLN A 70 1.45 -35.35 -15.56
N GLN A 71 1.13 -36.58 -15.96
CA GLN A 71 -0.08 -37.31 -15.56
C GLN A 71 0.03 -38.00 -14.19
N LEU A 72 1.23 -38.13 -13.61
CA LEU A 72 1.39 -38.62 -12.24
C LEU A 72 0.55 -37.75 -11.28
N PRO A 73 -0.27 -38.35 -10.38
CA PRO A 73 -1.15 -37.61 -9.49
C PRO A 73 -0.40 -36.59 -8.62
N VAL A 74 0.83 -36.93 -8.20
CA VAL A 74 1.74 -36.04 -7.46
C VAL A 74 2.14 -34.82 -8.30
N VAL A 75 2.51 -35.02 -9.58
CA VAL A 75 2.93 -33.94 -10.47
C VAL A 75 1.73 -33.08 -10.87
N LYS A 76 0.58 -33.68 -11.16
CA LYS A 76 -0.67 -32.96 -11.44
C LYS A 76 -1.15 -32.13 -10.24
N ALA A 77 -1.02 -32.66 -9.02
CA ALA A 77 -1.35 -31.95 -7.78
C ALA A 77 -0.32 -30.87 -7.41
N ALA A 78 0.96 -31.06 -7.73
CA ALA A 78 2.03 -30.07 -7.52
C ALA A 78 2.07 -28.99 -8.61
N THR A 79 1.57 -29.27 -9.82
CA THR A 79 1.58 -28.36 -10.97
C THR A 79 0.94 -27.00 -10.68
N PRO A 80 -0.23 -26.90 -10.00
CA PRO A 80 -0.78 -25.62 -9.58
C PRO A 80 0.17 -24.81 -8.69
N ALA A 81 0.87 -25.44 -7.73
CA ALA A 81 1.85 -24.78 -6.88
C ALA A 81 3.08 -24.34 -7.70
N ILE A 82 3.60 -25.22 -8.56
CA ILE A 82 4.76 -24.92 -9.43
C ILE A 82 4.43 -23.76 -10.39
N ARG A 83 3.26 -23.76 -11.04
CA ARG A 83 2.81 -22.66 -11.90
C ARG A 83 2.58 -21.35 -11.12
N ARG A 84 2.12 -21.43 -9.87
CA ARG A 84 1.87 -20.26 -9.02
C ARG A 84 3.18 -19.57 -8.59
N PHE A 85 4.20 -20.34 -8.24
CA PHE A 85 5.45 -19.83 -7.66
C PHE A 85 6.59 -19.66 -8.66
N TYR A 86 6.63 -20.45 -9.74
CA TYR A 86 7.78 -20.51 -10.64
C TYR A 86 7.45 -20.16 -12.09
N TRP A 87 6.32 -20.65 -12.64
CA TRP A 87 5.98 -20.51 -14.05
C TRP A 87 4.53 -20.03 -14.24
N LYS A 88 4.27 -18.73 -14.02
CA LYS A 88 3.02 -18.08 -14.41
C LYS A 88 3.17 -17.48 -15.81
N ASP A 89 2.23 -17.77 -16.70
CA ASP A 89 2.10 -17.01 -17.94
C ASP A 89 1.48 -15.65 -17.61
N TYR A 90 2.20 -14.58 -17.99
CA TYR A 90 1.78 -13.19 -17.77
C TYR A 90 1.11 -12.59 -19.01
N ALA A 91 0.86 -13.38 -20.07
CA ALA A 91 0.18 -12.92 -21.27
C ALA A 91 -1.24 -12.39 -20.98
N GLN A 92 -1.94 -12.95 -19.99
CA GLN A 92 -3.25 -12.47 -19.52
C GLN A 92 -3.17 -11.15 -18.74
N ASP A 93 -1.99 -10.82 -18.19
CA ASP A 93 -1.72 -9.61 -17.41
C ASP A 93 -1.13 -8.49 -18.31
N ARG A 94 -1.29 -8.57 -19.64
CA ARG A 94 -0.88 -7.53 -20.60
C ARG A 94 -1.78 -6.30 -20.48
N LEU A 95 -1.19 -5.12 -20.61
CA LEU A 95 -1.94 -3.86 -20.65
C LEU A 95 -2.79 -3.80 -21.93
N VAL A 96 -4.10 -4.01 -21.80
CA VAL A 96 -5.05 -3.87 -22.91
C VAL A 96 -5.66 -2.48 -22.90
N LEU A 97 -5.03 -1.57 -23.64
CA LEU A 97 -5.47 -0.17 -23.76
C LEU A 97 -6.86 -0.02 -24.43
N GLU A 98 -7.28 -1.02 -25.22
CA GLU A 98 -8.55 -1.04 -25.95
C GLU A 98 -9.79 -1.15 -25.05
N ARG A 99 -9.62 -1.58 -23.80
CA ARG A 99 -10.72 -1.70 -22.82
C ARG A 99 -10.98 -0.42 -22.02
N LEU A 100 -10.22 0.65 -22.28
CA LEU A 100 -10.32 1.90 -21.55
C LEU A 100 -11.46 2.79 -22.07
N PRO A 101 -12.16 3.55 -21.21
CA PRO A 101 -13.17 4.50 -21.64
C PRO A 101 -12.58 5.56 -22.59
N GLN A 102 -13.39 5.99 -23.57
CA GLN A 102 -13.00 7.02 -24.54
C GLN A 102 -12.46 8.28 -23.84
N GLY A 103 -11.32 8.80 -24.33
CA GLY A 103 -10.63 9.96 -23.74
C GLY A 103 -9.75 9.66 -22.53
N SER A 104 -9.76 8.44 -21.97
CA SER A 104 -8.85 8.07 -20.87
C SER A 104 -7.45 7.69 -21.37
N LEU A 105 -7.36 7.19 -22.60
CA LEU A 105 -6.09 6.76 -23.21
C LEU A 105 -5.14 7.94 -23.44
N THR A 106 -5.67 9.10 -23.84
CA THR A 106 -4.89 10.33 -24.05
C THR A 106 -4.28 10.89 -22.76
N ILE A 107 -4.82 10.51 -21.59
CA ILE A 107 -4.30 10.89 -20.27
C ILE A 107 -3.36 9.81 -19.72
N LEU A 108 -3.80 8.55 -19.75
CA LEU A 108 -3.04 7.44 -19.15
C LEU A 108 -1.76 7.13 -19.91
N ARG A 109 -1.74 7.28 -21.24
CA ARG A 109 -0.55 6.99 -22.05
C ARG A 109 0.66 7.86 -21.67
N PRO A 110 0.57 9.21 -21.61
CA PRO A 110 1.72 10.03 -21.18
C PRO A 110 2.13 9.75 -19.72
N LEU A 111 1.18 9.48 -18.83
CA LEU A 111 1.47 9.12 -17.44
C LEU A 111 2.24 7.78 -17.36
N PHE A 112 1.80 6.75 -18.08
CA PHE A 112 2.48 5.47 -18.12
C PHE A 112 3.84 5.53 -18.84
N LEU A 113 4.00 6.40 -19.84
CA LEU A 113 5.30 6.65 -20.45
C LEU A 113 6.28 7.26 -19.44
N ALA A 114 5.83 8.25 -18.66
CA ALA A 114 6.64 8.87 -17.62
C ALA A 114 7.02 7.87 -16.51
N THR A 115 6.09 7.00 -16.08
CA THR A 115 6.39 5.98 -15.06
C THR A 115 7.36 4.91 -15.55
N VAL A 116 7.22 4.48 -16.80
CA VAL A 116 8.16 3.55 -17.45
C VAL A 116 9.53 4.19 -17.59
N ALA A 117 9.60 5.46 -18.00
CA ALA A 117 10.86 6.20 -18.08
C ALA A 117 11.55 6.29 -16.72
N LEU A 118 10.83 6.71 -15.66
CA LEU A 118 11.37 6.77 -14.29
C LEU A 118 11.92 5.42 -13.83
N THR A 119 11.28 4.32 -14.21
CA THR A 119 11.68 2.96 -13.82
C THR A 119 12.90 2.46 -14.59
N ILE A 120 12.93 2.64 -15.91
CA ILE A 120 14.03 2.18 -16.78
C ILE A 120 15.30 3.02 -16.60
N LEU A 121 15.14 4.31 -16.26
CA LEU A 121 16.28 5.20 -16.08
C LEU A 121 16.93 5.09 -14.69
N LEU A 122 16.39 4.30 -13.76
CA LEU A 122 16.97 4.09 -12.42
C LEU A 122 18.45 3.62 -12.47
N PRO A 123 18.84 2.60 -13.27
CA PRO A 123 20.24 2.19 -13.39
C PRO A 123 21.16 3.30 -13.91
N LEU A 124 20.65 4.17 -14.80
CA LEU A 124 21.43 5.27 -15.36
C LEU A 124 21.82 6.31 -14.31
N LEU A 125 21.12 6.39 -13.17
CA LEU A 125 21.53 7.25 -12.05
C LEU A 125 22.88 6.83 -11.47
N SER A 126 23.27 5.55 -11.60
CA SER A 126 24.58 5.06 -11.15
C SER A 126 25.70 5.26 -12.18
N VAL A 127 25.34 5.42 -13.47
CA VAL A 127 26.29 5.48 -14.59
C VAL A 127 26.49 6.92 -15.09
N ILE A 128 25.39 7.65 -15.30
CA ILE A 128 25.36 9.01 -15.84
C ILE A 128 25.05 9.98 -14.70
N THR A 129 26.08 10.31 -13.94
CA THR A 129 25.97 11.16 -12.75
C THR A 129 26.18 12.65 -13.02
N LYS A 130 26.83 13.01 -14.14
CA LYS A 130 27.20 14.39 -14.47
C LYS A 130 26.44 14.95 -15.68
N PRO A 131 26.15 16.27 -15.74
CA PRO A 131 26.36 17.26 -14.68
C PRO A 131 25.44 17.01 -13.48
N ALA A 132 25.98 17.15 -12.27
CA ALA A 132 25.27 16.94 -11.02
C ALA A 132 24.95 18.29 -10.36
N VAL A 133 23.89 18.29 -9.56
CA VAL A 133 23.46 19.44 -8.78
C VAL A 133 23.43 19.01 -7.32
N ASP A 134 24.15 19.75 -6.48
CA ASP A 134 24.10 19.57 -5.03
C ASP A 134 22.84 20.23 -4.49
N LEU A 135 22.11 19.50 -3.65
CA LEU A 135 20.84 19.93 -3.10
C LEU A 135 20.76 19.66 -1.60
N THR A 136 19.98 20.50 -0.93
CA THR A 136 19.68 20.43 0.50
C THR A 136 18.18 20.50 0.70
N THR A 137 17.61 19.50 1.36
CA THR A 137 16.18 19.50 1.70
C THR A 137 15.88 20.43 2.88
N LEU A 138 14.60 20.78 3.07
CA LEU A 138 14.11 21.55 4.23
C LEU A 138 14.44 20.86 5.57
N ALA A 139 14.51 19.53 5.57
CA ALA A 139 14.91 18.73 6.74
C ALA A 139 16.44 18.65 6.93
N GLY A 140 17.23 19.36 6.12
CA GLY A 140 18.69 19.39 6.22
C GLY A 140 19.40 18.20 5.57
N ALA A 141 18.70 17.34 4.83
CA ALA A 141 19.34 16.24 4.11
C ALA A 141 20.09 16.77 2.89
N THR A 142 21.38 16.46 2.79
CA THR A 142 22.25 16.86 1.69
C THR A 142 22.43 15.71 0.70
N GLY A 143 22.40 15.99 -0.60
CA GLY A 143 22.68 14.99 -1.63
C GLY A 143 23.05 15.64 -2.96
N SER A 144 23.44 14.82 -3.93
CA SER A 144 23.75 15.26 -5.30
C SER A 144 22.88 14.48 -6.30
N ALA A 145 22.18 15.16 -7.20
CA ALA A 145 21.36 14.51 -8.23
C ALA A 145 21.82 14.93 -9.65
N PRO A 146 21.77 14.03 -10.65
CA PRO A 146 22.05 14.40 -12.03
C PRO A 146 21.01 15.40 -12.56
N LEU A 147 21.46 16.43 -13.29
CA LEU A 147 20.60 17.50 -13.80
C LEU A 147 19.47 16.97 -14.72
N TRP A 148 19.77 15.96 -15.53
CA TRP A 148 18.77 15.31 -16.39
C TRP A 148 17.64 14.66 -15.57
N SER A 149 17.96 14.14 -14.38
CA SER A 149 16.98 13.54 -13.46
C SER A 149 16.10 14.64 -12.86
N VAL A 150 16.68 15.77 -12.45
CA VAL A 150 15.93 16.93 -11.93
C VAL A 150 14.90 17.44 -12.95
N TYR A 151 15.27 17.55 -14.24
CA TYR A 151 14.31 17.93 -15.29
C TYR A 151 13.21 16.89 -15.49
N LEU A 152 13.53 15.60 -15.34
CA LEU A 152 12.54 14.54 -15.36
C LEU A 152 11.57 14.66 -14.18
N TRP A 153 12.02 15.10 -12.99
CA TRP A 153 11.15 15.35 -11.84
C TRP A 153 10.18 16.49 -12.11
N VAL A 154 10.67 17.60 -12.68
CA VAL A 154 9.84 18.75 -13.06
C VAL A 154 8.74 18.33 -14.05
N LEU A 155 9.10 17.57 -15.09
CA LEU A 155 8.14 17.07 -16.07
C LEU A 155 7.11 16.14 -15.44
N ALA A 156 7.57 15.16 -14.64
CA ALA A 156 6.70 14.19 -13.99
C ALA A 156 5.76 14.84 -12.97
N ALA A 157 6.25 15.77 -12.15
CA ALA A 157 5.46 16.51 -11.18
C ALA A 157 4.39 17.37 -11.87
N ALA A 158 4.74 18.10 -12.93
CA ALA A 158 3.78 18.90 -13.69
C ALA A 158 2.66 18.04 -14.31
N LEU A 159 3.02 16.91 -14.92
CA LEU A 159 2.07 15.97 -15.51
C LEU A 159 1.14 15.35 -14.46
N ALA A 160 1.69 14.88 -13.33
CA ALA A 160 0.91 14.25 -12.27
C ALA A 160 -0.06 15.25 -11.61
N TRP A 161 0.41 16.46 -11.28
CA TRP A 161 -0.43 17.48 -10.65
C TRP A 161 -1.50 18.05 -11.58
N GLY A 162 -1.20 18.23 -12.88
CA GLY A 162 -2.21 18.63 -13.85
C GLY A 162 -3.31 17.57 -14.03
N CYS A 163 -2.94 16.29 -14.04
CA CYS A 163 -3.89 15.19 -14.16
C CYS A 163 -4.73 14.96 -12.89
N ILE A 164 -4.17 15.10 -11.68
CA ILE A 164 -4.94 14.94 -10.43
C ILE A 164 -5.90 16.12 -10.20
N LEU A 165 -5.52 17.35 -10.57
CA LEU A 165 -6.41 18.51 -10.53
C LEU A 165 -7.57 18.36 -11.52
N ALA A 166 -7.30 17.97 -12.76
CA ALA A 166 -8.34 17.71 -13.75
C ALA A 166 -9.26 16.53 -13.35
N GLY A 167 -8.68 15.45 -12.85
CA GLY A 167 -9.41 14.26 -12.39
C GLY A 167 -10.32 14.56 -11.19
N SER A 168 -9.79 15.27 -10.19
CA SER A 168 -10.56 15.67 -9.00
C SER A 168 -11.69 16.64 -9.34
N ALA A 169 -11.45 17.60 -10.24
CA ALA A 169 -12.46 18.54 -10.76
C ALA A 169 -13.63 17.85 -11.49
N VAL A 170 -13.43 16.66 -12.05
CA VAL A 170 -14.49 15.86 -12.69
C VAL A 170 -15.22 14.95 -11.69
N CYS A 171 -14.59 14.59 -10.57
CA CYS A 171 -15.18 13.70 -9.58
C CYS A 171 -16.11 14.41 -8.60
N ASN A 172 -15.55 15.24 -7.73
CA ASN A 172 -16.27 15.76 -6.58
C ASN A 172 -15.67 17.10 -6.14
N ARG A 173 -16.52 18.11 -5.92
CA ARG A 173 -16.10 19.44 -5.48
C ARG A 173 -15.32 19.44 -4.17
N ILE A 174 -15.71 18.62 -3.19
CA ILE A 174 -15.04 18.57 -1.88
C ILE A 174 -13.64 17.98 -2.04
N PHE A 175 -13.54 16.88 -2.80
CA PHE A 175 -12.25 16.26 -3.09
C PHE A 175 -11.35 17.18 -3.93
N PHE A 176 -11.92 17.86 -4.93
CA PHE A 176 -11.24 18.90 -5.71
C PHE A 176 -10.71 20.02 -4.82
N ALA A 177 -11.50 20.53 -3.87
CA ALA A 177 -11.08 21.58 -2.96
C ALA A 177 -9.84 21.16 -2.17
N PHE A 178 -9.84 19.94 -1.63
CA PHE A 178 -8.70 19.38 -0.90
C PHE A 178 -7.45 19.29 -1.79
N VAL A 179 -7.58 18.72 -2.99
CA VAL A 179 -6.45 18.58 -3.94
C VAL A 179 -5.91 19.96 -4.38
N ALA A 180 -6.77 20.94 -4.62
CA ALA A 180 -6.38 22.27 -5.06
C ALA A 180 -5.66 23.06 -3.95
N VAL A 181 -6.13 22.95 -2.70
CA VAL A 181 -5.47 23.56 -1.53
C VAL A 181 -4.10 22.92 -1.27
N ILE A 182 -3.99 21.61 -1.40
CA ILE A 182 -2.69 20.92 -1.29
C ILE A 182 -1.76 21.38 -2.42
N TYR A 183 -2.23 21.43 -3.66
CA TYR A 183 -1.43 21.88 -4.80
C TYR A 183 -0.88 23.30 -4.58
N ILE A 184 -1.72 24.27 -4.21
CA ILE A 184 -1.28 25.66 -4.06
C ILE A 184 -0.31 25.83 -2.88
N THR A 185 -0.46 25.04 -1.81
CA THR A 185 0.41 25.13 -0.64
C THR A 185 1.78 24.53 -0.89
N LEU A 186 1.86 23.33 -1.48
CA LEU A 186 3.13 22.66 -1.81
C LEU A 186 3.96 23.48 -2.80
N PHE A 187 3.35 23.89 -3.92
CA PHE A 187 4.07 24.69 -4.92
C PHE A 187 4.25 26.15 -4.53
N GLY A 188 3.41 26.66 -3.63
CA GLY A 188 3.61 27.94 -2.96
C GLY A 188 4.90 27.93 -2.15
N ALA A 189 5.15 26.86 -1.38
CA ALA A 189 6.38 26.68 -0.61
C ALA A 189 7.63 26.66 -1.49
N CYS A 190 7.59 25.97 -2.64
CA CYS A 190 8.66 25.99 -3.64
C CYS A 190 8.97 27.39 -4.22
N ALA A 191 8.01 28.33 -4.17
CA ALA A 191 8.19 29.67 -4.73
C ALA A 191 8.54 30.73 -3.68
N LEU A 192 8.25 30.49 -2.39
CA LEU A 192 8.41 31.48 -1.31
C LEU A 192 9.87 31.91 -1.11
N PHE A 193 10.82 31.01 -1.32
CA PHE A 193 12.25 31.26 -1.12
C PHE A 193 12.97 31.76 -2.38
N ILE A 194 12.25 31.87 -3.51
CA ILE A 194 12.78 32.36 -4.78
C ILE A 194 12.34 33.82 -4.95
N PRO A 195 13.14 34.71 -5.58
CA PRO A 195 12.75 36.10 -5.78
C PRO A 195 11.35 36.23 -6.42
N ARG A 196 10.60 37.27 -6.03
CA ARG A 196 9.24 37.52 -6.55
C ARG A 196 9.26 37.81 -8.06
N SER A 197 8.23 37.38 -8.79
CA SER A 197 8.04 37.69 -10.22
C SER A 197 6.57 37.58 -10.62
N HIS A 198 6.19 38.30 -11.67
CA HIS A 198 4.88 38.16 -12.30
C HIS A 198 4.64 36.73 -12.81
N CYS A 199 5.68 35.99 -13.19
CA CYS A 199 5.55 34.59 -13.58
C CYS A 199 5.04 33.69 -12.45
N ASN A 200 5.20 34.08 -11.18
CA ASN A 200 4.64 33.34 -10.06
C ASN A 200 3.10 33.38 -10.03
N ALA A 201 2.46 34.28 -10.78
CA ALA A 201 1.01 34.29 -10.97
C ALA A 201 0.49 33.07 -11.76
N LEU A 202 1.37 32.31 -12.44
CA LEU A 202 1.00 31.06 -13.10
C LEU A 202 0.49 30.01 -12.09
N LEU A 203 1.03 29.99 -10.86
CA LEU A 203 0.60 29.06 -9.82
C LEU A 203 -0.89 29.23 -9.45
N PRO A 204 -1.36 30.42 -9.02
CA PRO A 204 -2.78 30.63 -8.75
C PRO A 204 -3.64 30.57 -10.02
N LEU A 205 -3.09 30.91 -11.20
CA LEU A 205 -3.81 30.75 -12.47
C LEU A 205 -4.22 29.29 -12.73
N VAL A 206 -3.35 28.31 -12.46
CA VAL A 206 -3.68 26.88 -12.56
C VAL A 206 -4.89 26.54 -11.67
N VAL A 207 -4.91 27.05 -10.45
CA VAL A 207 -6.00 26.82 -9.50
C VAL A 207 -7.31 27.45 -9.98
N PHE A 208 -7.29 28.70 -10.44
CA PHE A 208 -8.47 29.37 -10.98
C PHE A 208 -9.02 28.68 -12.24
N LEU A 209 -8.15 28.19 -13.12
CA LEU A 209 -8.55 27.37 -14.27
C LEU A 209 -9.17 26.04 -13.83
N ALA A 210 -8.59 25.38 -12.82
CA ALA A 210 -9.13 24.13 -12.29
C ALA A 210 -10.51 24.33 -11.63
N VAL A 211 -10.72 25.45 -10.91
CA VAL A 211 -12.05 25.86 -10.40
C VAL A 211 -13.03 26.06 -11.56
N SER A 212 -12.61 26.74 -12.64
CA SER A 212 -13.42 26.90 -13.84
C SER A 212 -13.82 25.55 -14.44
N PHE A 213 -12.91 24.58 -14.50
CA PHE A 213 -13.21 23.24 -15.01
C PHE A 213 -14.18 22.48 -14.11
N SER A 214 -13.96 22.50 -12.79
CA SER A 214 -14.89 21.90 -11.81
C SER A 214 -16.31 22.46 -11.94
N GLU A 215 -16.43 23.78 -12.09
CA GLU A 215 -17.74 24.42 -12.24
C GLU A 215 -18.36 24.24 -13.63
N ARG A 216 -17.56 23.94 -14.67
CA ARG A 216 -18.07 23.56 -15.98
C ARG A 216 -18.63 22.13 -16.00
N THR A 217 -18.05 21.21 -15.23
CA THR A 217 -18.35 19.77 -15.27
C THR A 217 -19.41 19.35 -14.25
N LEU A 218 -19.35 19.86 -13.01
CA LEU A 218 -20.18 19.42 -11.88
C LEU A 218 -21.48 20.23 -11.69
N LYS A 219 -21.97 20.90 -12.73
CA LYS A 219 -23.19 21.73 -12.64
C LYS A 219 -24.42 20.89 -12.30
N LYS A 220 -25.13 21.26 -11.23
CA LYS A 220 -26.44 20.70 -10.91
C LYS A 220 -27.45 21.83 -10.61
N PRO A 221 -28.74 21.65 -10.96
CA PRO A 221 -29.78 22.56 -10.52
C PRO A 221 -30.01 22.42 -9.01
N GLY A 222 -30.08 23.53 -8.28
CA GLY A 222 -30.40 23.55 -6.84
C GLY A 222 -29.62 24.59 -6.03
N ALA A 223 -30.25 25.11 -4.97
CA ALA A 223 -29.65 26.12 -4.08
C ALA A 223 -28.46 25.56 -3.27
N LEU A 224 -28.56 24.33 -2.76
CA LEU A 224 -27.47 23.66 -2.03
C LEU A 224 -26.22 23.51 -2.93
N ASP A 225 -26.39 23.14 -4.19
CA ASP A 225 -25.28 22.99 -5.12
C ASP A 225 -24.59 24.34 -5.43
N ARG A 226 -25.37 25.43 -5.52
CA ARG A 226 -24.83 26.81 -5.65
C ARG A 226 -24.07 27.23 -4.40
N PHE A 227 -24.60 26.94 -3.21
CA PHE A 227 -23.92 27.21 -1.95
C PHE A 227 -22.60 26.44 -1.86
N LEU A 228 -22.61 25.14 -2.18
CA LEU A 228 -21.40 24.30 -2.16
C LEU A 228 -20.36 24.78 -3.18
N SER A 229 -20.79 25.22 -4.36
CA SER A 229 -19.94 25.83 -5.39
C SER A 229 -19.28 27.12 -4.89
N ALA A 230 -20.04 28.02 -4.27
CA ALA A 230 -19.52 29.25 -3.69
C ALA A 230 -18.54 28.96 -2.54
N LEU A 231 -18.88 28.03 -1.65
CA LEU A 231 -18.01 27.61 -0.54
C LEU A 231 -16.67 27.07 -1.06
N VAL A 232 -16.70 26.17 -2.04
CA VAL A 232 -15.50 25.57 -2.64
C VAL A 232 -14.66 26.63 -3.36
N ALA A 233 -15.31 27.55 -4.09
CA ALA A 233 -14.63 28.66 -4.73
C ALA A 233 -13.93 29.57 -3.71
N LEU A 234 -14.56 29.88 -2.57
CA LEU A 234 -13.94 30.68 -1.51
C LEU A 234 -12.77 29.94 -0.83
N VAL A 235 -12.96 28.68 -0.45
CA VAL A 235 -11.93 27.86 0.23
C VAL A 235 -10.69 27.67 -0.66
N VAL A 236 -10.87 27.49 -1.96
CA VAL A 236 -9.76 27.32 -2.92
C VAL A 236 -9.19 28.66 -3.37
N GLY A 237 -10.04 29.68 -3.55
CA GLY A 237 -9.68 31.01 -4.02
C GLY A 237 -8.88 31.81 -2.99
N ALA A 238 -9.20 31.70 -1.71
CA ALA A 238 -8.50 32.41 -0.64
C ALA A 238 -6.99 32.13 -0.62
N PRO A 239 -6.50 30.87 -0.53
CA PRO A 239 -5.06 30.59 -0.56
C PRO A 239 -4.44 30.96 -1.92
N ALA A 240 -5.14 30.75 -3.04
CA ALA A 240 -4.65 31.15 -4.35
C ALA A 240 -4.41 32.68 -4.44
N GLY A 241 -5.29 33.49 -3.87
CA GLY A 241 -5.12 34.95 -3.81
C GLY A 241 -4.00 35.39 -2.87
N VAL A 242 -3.82 34.71 -1.74
CA VAL A 242 -2.66 34.94 -0.84
C VAL A 242 -1.36 34.72 -1.60
N TYR A 243 -1.20 33.58 -2.28
CA TYR A 243 0.00 33.30 -3.07
C TYR A 243 0.15 34.23 -4.27
N LEU A 244 -0.96 34.68 -4.89
CA LEU A 244 -0.93 35.69 -5.95
C LEU A 244 -0.29 36.99 -5.47
N LEU A 245 -0.67 37.51 -4.30
CA LEU A 245 -0.10 38.76 -3.78
C LEU A 245 1.29 38.56 -3.18
N ALA A 246 1.51 37.46 -2.44
CA ALA A 246 2.75 37.21 -1.71
C ALA A 246 3.94 36.90 -2.63
N LEU A 247 3.70 36.17 -3.72
CA LEU A 247 4.75 35.70 -4.64
C LEU A 247 5.03 36.65 -5.80
N THR A 248 4.18 37.66 -6.03
CA THR A 248 4.34 38.61 -7.13
C THR A 248 4.87 39.97 -6.65
N PRO A 249 5.37 40.82 -7.55
CA PRO A 249 5.80 42.19 -7.24
C PRO A 249 4.69 43.10 -6.69
N LEU A 250 3.44 42.63 -6.61
CA LEU A 250 2.31 43.38 -6.06
C LEU A 250 2.33 43.48 -4.53
N GLN A 251 3.08 42.61 -3.84
CA GLN A 251 3.10 42.55 -2.37
C GLN A 251 3.27 43.91 -1.66
N PRO A 252 4.18 44.81 -2.08
CA PRO A 252 4.41 46.08 -1.38
C PRO A 252 3.17 46.97 -1.32
N LEU A 253 2.26 46.89 -2.29
CA LEU A 253 1.04 47.68 -2.37
C LEU A 253 0.00 47.31 -1.30
N PHE A 254 0.14 46.11 -0.72
CA PHE A 254 -0.84 45.54 0.22
C PHE A 254 -0.25 45.31 1.62
N LYS A 255 0.95 45.81 1.91
CA LYS A 255 1.52 45.74 3.27
C LYS A 255 0.82 46.73 4.20
N PRO A 256 0.53 46.34 5.46
CA PRO A 256 0.84 45.07 6.12
C PRO A 256 -0.18 43.92 5.88
N LEU A 257 -1.32 44.20 5.24
CA LEU A 257 -2.50 43.33 5.15
C LEU A 257 -2.46 42.28 4.01
N VAL A 258 -1.28 41.82 3.58
CA VAL A 258 -1.10 40.95 2.40
C VAL A 258 -1.94 39.65 2.47
N LEU A 259 -2.04 39.07 3.66
CA LEU A 259 -2.81 37.84 3.89
C LEU A 259 -4.31 38.10 3.72
N GLU A 260 -4.84 39.12 4.40
CA GLU A 260 -6.25 39.48 4.38
C GLU A 260 -6.71 39.95 3.00
N SER A 261 -5.95 40.86 2.38
CA SER A 261 -6.23 41.33 1.03
C SER A 261 -6.14 40.20 0.01
N GLY A 262 -5.19 39.27 0.18
CA GLY A 262 -5.02 38.10 -0.67
C GLY A 262 -6.22 37.16 -0.59
N MET A 263 -6.70 36.86 0.62
CA MET A 263 -7.88 36.03 0.81
C MET A 263 -9.13 36.65 0.16
N VAL A 264 -9.35 37.94 0.34
CA VAL A 264 -10.51 38.66 -0.23
C VAL A 264 -10.43 38.68 -1.75
N ILE A 265 -9.31 39.12 -2.34
CA ILE A 265 -9.16 39.21 -3.80
C ILE A 265 -9.27 37.83 -4.44
N GLY A 266 -8.61 36.82 -3.88
CA GLY A 266 -8.66 35.46 -4.40
C GLY A 266 -10.05 34.83 -4.29
N GLY A 267 -10.73 35.04 -3.17
CA GLY A 267 -12.10 34.58 -2.95
C GLY A 267 -13.09 35.21 -3.94
N LEU A 268 -13.01 36.53 -4.14
CA LEU A 268 -13.84 37.25 -5.11
C LEU A 268 -13.57 36.80 -6.55
N LEU A 269 -12.30 36.60 -6.93
CA LEU A 269 -11.93 36.09 -8.25
C LEU A 269 -12.50 34.68 -8.45
N ALA A 270 -12.32 33.76 -7.51
CA ALA A 270 -12.86 32.40 -7.63
C ALA A 270 -14.39 32.38 -7.68
N LEU A 271 -15.06 33.22 -6.88
CA LEU A 271 -16.51 33.35 -6.88
C LEU A 271 -17.02 33.90 -8.23
N SER A 272 -16.33 34.88 -8.79
CA SER A 272 -16.67 35.45 -10.10
C SER A 272 -16.53 34.40 -11.22
N ILE A 273 -15.47 33.58 -11.16
CA ILE A 273 -15.26 32.46 -12.08
C ILE A 273 -16.37 31.41 -11.92
N ALA A 274 -16.72 31.05 -10.68
CA ALA A 274 -17.73 30.04 -10.41
C ALA A 274 -19.13 30.47 -10.89
N THR A 275 -19.51 31.71 -10.58
CA THR A 275 -20.79 32.29 -11.03
C THR A 275 -20.84 32.44 -12.56
N PHE A 276 -19.77 32.94 -13.19
CA PHE A 276 -19.68 33.06 -14.64
C PHE A 276 -19.76 31.70 -15.35
N CYS A 277 -19.05 30.70 -14.84
CA CYS A 277 -19.01 29.36 -15.44
C CYS A 277 -20.36 28.65 -15.32
N ARG A 278 -21.09 28.83 -14.22
CA ARG A 278 -22.41 28.19 -14.03
C ARG A 278 -23.52 28.81 -14.88
N GLY A 279 -23.54 30.12 -15.03
CA GLY A 279 -24.64 30.85 -15.67
C GLY A 279 -25.94 30.90 -14.84
N PRO A 280 -26.95 31.67 -15.26
CA PRO A 280 -28.15 31.96 -14.47
C PRO A 280 -29.08 30.74 -14.29
N SER A 281 -29.18 29.88 -15.30
CA SER A 281 -30.07 28.70 -15.29
C SER A 281 -29.46 27.47 -14.63
N GLY A 282 -28.14 27.43 -14.43
CA GLY A 282 -27.41 26.26 -13.93
C GLY A 282 -27.49 25.03 -14.85
N ARG A 283 -27.89 25.22 -16.11
CA ARG A 283 -27.97 24.19 -17.16
C ARG A 283 -27.02 24.53 -18.31
N TYR A 284 -26.71 23.54 -19.14
CA TYR A 284 -25.97 23.78 -20.38
C TYR A 284 -26.89 24.47 -21.38
N GLU A 285 -26.65 25.77 -21.62
CA GLU A 285 -27.36 26.52 -22.64
C GLU A 285 -26.69 26.28 -23.99
N ALA A 286 -27.45 25.73 -24.95
CA ALA A 286 -27.01 25.66 -26.34
C ALA A 286 -26.91 27.09 -26.89
N ALA A 287 -25.81 27.41 -27.57
CA ALA A 287 -25.63 28.74 -28.17
C ALA A 287 -26.79 29.02 -29.16
N PRO A 288 -27.58 30.09 -28.98
CA PRO A 288 -28.62 30.43 -29.93
C PRO A 288 -27.96 30.77 -31.28
N LYS A 289 -28.44 30.14 -32.37
CA LYS A 289 -27.88 30.31 -33.72
C LYS A 289 -27.85 31.79 -34.19
N ASN A 290 -28.69 32.66 -33.64
CA ASN A 290 -28.78 34.09 -34.00
C ASN A 290 -28.20 35.06 -32.94
N SER A 291 -27.28 34.61 -32.09
CA SER A 291 -26.67 35.45 -31.04
C SER A 291 -25.40 36.19 -31.48
N THR A 292 -25.11 37.33 -30.83
CA THR A 292 -23.89 38.13 -31.05
C THR A 292 -22.62 37.30 -30.74
N ALA A 293 -21.50 37.65 -31.36
CA ALA A 293 -20.23 36.94 -31.20
C ALA A 293 -19.81 36.80 -29.72
N ALA A 294 -20.07 37.82 -28.89
CA ALA A 294 -19.80 37.78 -27.46
C ALA A 294 -20.61 36.70 -26.71
N ILE A 295 -21.89 36.52 -27.06
CA ILE A 295 -22.76 35.50 -26.45
C ILE A 295 -22.32 34.09 -26.90
N ARG A 296 -21.91 33.93 -28.17
CA ARG A 296 -21.32 32.67 -28.66
C ARG A 296 -20.01 32.31 -27.94
N ILE A 297 -19.11 33.27 -27.76
CA ILE A 297 -17.86 33.06 -27.01
C ILE A 297 -18.16 32.71 -25.54
N SER A 298 -19.07 33.43 -24.90
CA SER A 298 -19.44 33.16 -23.50
C SER A 298 -20.09 31.77 -23.31
N SER A 299 -20.91 31.33 -24.25
CA SER A 299 -21.53 29.99 -24.22
C SER A 299 -20.51 28.89 -24.48
N LEU A 300 -19.56 29.09 -25.41
CA LEU A 300 -18.43 28.18 -25.61
C LEU A 300 -17.54 28.06 -24.36
N LEU A 301 -17.26 29.18 -23.67
CA LEU A 301 -16.49 29.17 -22.42
C LEU A 301 -17.24 28.50 -21.25
N ARG A 302 -18.55 28.29 -21.34
CA ARG A 302 -19.36 27.61 -20.31
C ARG A 302 -19.55 26.11 -20.56
N GLN A 303 -19.12 25.60 -21.72
CA GLN A 303 -19.22 24.19 -22.08
C GLN A 303 -18.16 23.34 -21.35
N PRO A 304 -18.46 22.06 -21.08
CA PRO A 304 -17.51 21.17 -20.43
C PRO A 304 -16.36 20.86 -21.39
N LEU A 305 -15.13 21.02 -20.90
CA LEU A 305 -13.93 20.63 -21.63
C LEU A 305 -13.67 19.14 -21.43
N SER A 306 -13.04 18.51 -22.42
CA SER A 306 -12.57 17.14 -22.26
C SER A 306 -11.56 17.07 -21.10
N ILE A 307 -11.52 15.94 -20.41
CA ILE A 307 -10.56 15.75 -19.32
C ILE A 307 -9.10 15.79 -19.81
N ALA A 308 -8.86 15.37 -21.06
CA ALA A 308 -7.52 15.34 -21.64
C ALA A 308 -7.01 16.75 -21.95
N THR A 309 -7.87 17.61 -22.49
CA THR A 309 -7.53 19.02 -22.76
C THR A 309 -7.34 19.80 -21.46
N SER A 310 -8.17 19.57 -20.45
CA SER A 310 -7.98 20.20 -19.13
C SER A 310 -6.70 19.72 -18.45
N ALA A 311 -6.44 18.42 -18.40
CA ALA A 311 -5.19 17.87 -17.84
C ALA A 311 -3.95 18.39 -18.59
N GLY A 312 -3.99 18.42 -19.92
CA GLY A 312 -2.89 18.95 -20.75
C GLY A 312 -2.63 20.44 -20.51
N LEU A 313 -3.67 21.26 -20.43
CA LEU A 313 -3.54 22.70 -20.14
C LEU A 313 -2.97 22.94 -18.74
N LEU A 314 -3.53 22.30 -17.71
CA LEU A 314 -3.04 22.46 -16.33
C LEU A 314 -1.59 21.96 -16.21
N SER A 315 -1.25 20.83 -16.82
CA SER A 315 0.12 20.30 -16.81
C SER A 315 1.09 21.24 -17.52
N SER A 316 0.70 21.83 -18.66
CA SER A 316 1.56 22.74 -19.42
C SER A 316 1.84 24.04 -18.66
N ILE A 317 0.82 24.63 -18.05
CA ILE A 317 0.99 25.86 -17.25
C ILE A 317 1.84 25.56 -16.00
N THR A 318 1.59 24.43 -15.34
CA THR A 318 2.39 23.98 -14.20
C THR A 318 3.85 23.77 -14.62
N LEU A 319 4.10 23.14 -15.77
CA LEU A 319 5.44 22.93 -16.30
C LEU A 319 6.17 24.25 -16.55
N ILE A 320 5.51 25.22 -17.20
CA ILE A 320 6.08 26.56 -17.44
C ILE A 320 6.40 27.25 -16.11
N PHE A 321 5.51 27.15 -15.12
CA PHE A 321 5.74 27.67 -13.78
C PHE A 321 7.00 27.06 -13.14
N LEU A 322 7.12 25.72 -13.12
CA LEU A 322 8.27 25.03 -12.53
C LEU A 322 9.58 25.32 -13.27
N ILE A 323 9.57 25.35 -14.60
CA ILE A 323 10.74 25.75 -15.41
C ILE A 323 11.17 27.17 -15.05
N THR A 324 10.22 28.08 -14.91
CA THR A 324 10.52 29.47 -14.54
C THR A 324 11.13 29.56 -13.13
N LEU A 325 10.70 28.72 -12.19
CA LEU A 325 11.33 28.63 -10.87
C LEU A 325 12.76 28.09 -10.97
N VAL A 326 13.00 27.03 -11.74
CA VAL A 326 14.35 26.47 -11.96
C VAL A 326 15.28 27.51 -12.58
N CYS A 327 14.83 28.22 -13.62
CA CYS A 327 15.64 29.24 -14.29
C CYS A 327 16.01 30.43 -13.39
N ARG A 328 15.17 30.75 -12.40
CA ARG A 328 15.35 31.95 -11.54
C ARG A 328 15.99 31.64 -10.19
N GLY A 329 15.63 30.51 -9.58
CA GLY A 329 16.16 30.06 -8.29
C GLY A 329 17.39 29.15 -8.40
N GLY A 330 17.70 28.68 -9.61
CA GLY A 330 18.73 27.67 -9.86
C GLY A 330 18.24 26.25 -9.58
N ALA A 331 18.80 25.27 -10.30
CA ALA A 331 18.40 23.87 -10.19
C ALA A 331 18.66 23.29 -8.78
N ALA A 332 19.69 23.76 -8.07
CA ALA A 332 20.06 23.30 -6.72
C ALA A 332 19.01 23.63 -5.67
N ALA A 333 18.70 24.92 -5.51
CA ALA A 333 17.73 25.37 -4.51
C ALA A 333 16.33 24.81 -4.78
N PHE A 334 15.91 24.82 -6.06
CA PHE A 334 14.60 24.31 -6.43
C PHE A 334 14.49 22.78 -6.24
N SER A 335 15.51 22.00 -6.61
CA SER A 335 15.46 20.54 -6.47
C SER A 335 15.39 20.09 -5.01
N GLY A 336 16.10 20.76 -4.10
CA GLY A 336 16.01 20.51 -2.66
C GLY A 336 14.62 20.78 -2.08
N GLN A 337 13.98 21.87 -2.52
CA GLN A 337 12.59 22.20 -2.12
C GLN A 337 11.60 21.21 -2.71
N LEU A 338 11.68 20.95 -4.02
CA LEU A 338 10.79 20.00 -4.69
C LEU A 338 10.88 18.61 -4.05
N LEU A 339 12.08 18.14 -3.68
CA LEU A 339 12.26 16.86 -3.01
C LEU A 339 11.62 16.84 -1.61
N SER A 340 11.66 17.97 -0.89
CA SER A 340 11.02 18.12 0.42
C SER A 340 9.49 18.05 0.29
N GLU A 341 8.94 18.80 -0.65
CA GLU A 341 7.50 18.75 -0.95
C GLU A 341 7.07 17.37 -1.45
N MET A 342 7.92 16.71 -2.25
CA MET A 342 7.72 15.32 -2.69
C MET A 342 7.56 14.37 -1.50
N SER A 343 8.41 14.49 -0.48
CA SER A 343 8.28 13.70 0.74
C SER A 343 6.94 13.97 1.44
N LEU A 344 6.49 15.23 1.50
CA LEU A 344 5.22 15.60 2.13
C LEU A 344 4.02 15.01 1.39
N TRP A 345 3.95 15.17 0.05
CA TRP A 345 2.78 14.67 -0.67
C TRP A 345 2.75 13.15 -0.81
N ASN A 346 3.90 12.48 -0.81
CA ASN A 346 3.93 11.02 -0.71
C ASN A 346 3.59 10.53 0.69
N GLY A 347 3.82 11.33 1.72
CA GLY A 347 3.26 11.11 3.06
C GLY A 347 1.73 10.94 3.02
N TYR A 348 1.01 11.68 2.16
CA TYR A 348 -0.44 11.49 1.96
C TYR A 348 -0.81 10.24 1.14
N LEU A 349 0.15 9.58 0.49
CA LEU A 349 -0.06 8.28 -0.18
C LEU A 349 0.05 7.09 0.78
N TRP A 350 0.22 7.31 2.09
CA TRP A 350 0.22 6.25 3.10
C TRP A 350 -0.92 5.23 2.93
N PRO A 351 -2.18 5.57 2.58
CA PRO A 351 -3.24 4.58 2.44
C PRO A 351 -2.96 3.59 1.30
N VAL A 352 -2.29 4.02 0.23
CA VAL A 352 -1.92 3.17 -0.91
C VAL A 352 -0.98 2.07 -0.45
N TRP A 353 0.11 2.46 0.22
CA TRP A 353 1.09 1.53 0.78
C TRP A 353 0.45 0.57 1.78
N TYR A 354 -0.47 1.10 2.57
CA TYR A 354 -1.23 0.35 3.55
C TYR A 354 -2.10 -0.75 2.92
N PHE A 355 -2.90 -0.42 1.89
CA PHE A 355 -3.72 -1.40 1.17
C PHE A 355 -2.91 -2.43 0.40
N ILE A 356 -1.73 -2.04 -0.11
CA ILE A 356 -0.77 -2.99 -0.68
C ILE A 356 -0.35 -4.01 0.39
N GLY A 357 -0.04 -3.55 1.61
CA GLY A 357 0.20 -4.39 2.79
C GLY A 357 -0.94 -5.38 3.06
N ILE A 358 -2.18 -4.91 3.12
CA ILE A 358 -3.37 -5.76 3.28
C ILE A 358 -3.47 -6.82 2.17
N GLY A 359 -3.13 -6.46 0.92
CA GLY A 359 -3.10 -7.37 -0.22
C GLY A 359 -2.15 -8.55 -0.02
N ILE A 360 -1.05 -8.36 0.73
CA ILE A 360 -0.11 -9.44 1.07
C ILE A 360 -0.81 -10.51 1.90
N ILE A 361 -1.67 -10.16 2.85
CA ILE A 361 -2.42 -11.14 3.66
C ILE A 361 -3.29 -12.03 2.76
N PHE A 362 -4.04 -11.45 1.82
CA PHE A 362 -4.84 -12.23 0.88
C PHE A 362 -4.00 -13.13 -0.03
N LYS A 363 -2.82 -12.65 -0.44
CA LYS A 363 -1.85 -13.44 -1.20
C LYS A 363 -1.33 -14.61 -0.37
N LEU A 364 -0.96 -14.40 0.89
CA LEU A 364 -0.50 -15.44 1.83
C LEU A 364 -1.58 -16.51 2.01
N ILE A 365 -2.83 -16.10 2.24
CA ILE A 365 -3.96 -17.02 2.44
C ILE A 365 -4.24 -17.85 1.18
N LYS A 366 -4.29 -17.20 0.02
CA LYS A 366 -4.51 -17.89 -1.26
C LYS A 366 -3.37 -18.87 -1.56
N ASN A 367 -2.13 -18.46 -1.32
CA ASN A 367 -0.95 -19.29 -1.51
C ASN A 367 -0.94 -20.49 -0.55
N THR A 368 -1.24 -20.26 0.72
CA THR A 368 -1.35 -21.32 1.74
C THR A 368 -2.41 -22.35 1.33
N LYS A 369 -3.59 -21.88 0.90
CA LYS A 369 -4.67 -22.76 0.42
C LYS A 369 -4.26 -23.61 -0.79
N VAL A 370 -3.51 -23.03 -1.73
CA VAL A 370 -3.01 -23.78 -2.90
C VAL A 370 -2.03 -24.85 -2.45
N ILE A 371 -1.07 -24.51 -1.59
CA ILE A 371 -0.06 -25.47 -1.11
C ILE A 371 -0.70 -26.60 -0.32
N THR A 372 -1.56 -26.31 0.65
CA THR A 372 -2.16 -27.34 1.50
C THR A 372 -3.09 -28.24 0.72
N LYS A 373 -3.83 -27.69 -0.25
CA LYS A 373 -4.65 -28.45 -1.19
C LYS A 373 -3.78 -29.34 -2.09
N SER A 374 -2.68 -28.82 -2.64
CA SER A 374 -1.72 -29.59 -3.43
C SER A 374 -1.12 -30.75 -2.63
N ILE A 375 -0.79 -30.56 -1.35
CA ILE A 375 -0.28 -31.64 -0.47
C ILE A 375 -1.36 -32.69 -0.22
N LYS A 376 -2.61 -32.27 0.04
CA LYS A 376 -3.76 -33.18 0.23
C LYS A 376 -4.07 -34.00 -1.03
N GLU A 377 -3.92 -33.41 -2.21
CA GLU A 377 -4.16 -34.08 -3.50
C GLU A 377 -2.98 -34.94 -3.96
N ALA A 378 -1.75 -34.63 -3.53
CA ALA A 378 -0.55 -35.40 -3.88
C ALA A 378 -0.38 -36.68 -3.07
N LEU A 379 -0.87 -36.72 -1.83
CA LEU A 379 -0.70 -37.86 -0.92
C LEU A 379 -1.92 -38.80 -0.93
N PRO A 380 -1.72 -40.13 -0.86
CA PRO A 380 -2.80 -41.08 -0.60
C PRO A 380 -3.50 -40.79 0.73
N SER A 381 -4.81 -41.04 0.82
CA SER A 381 -5.63 -40.75 2.01
C SER A 381 -5.13 -41.47 3.27
N SER A 382 -4.57 -42.68 3.13
CA SER A 382 -3.96 -43.46 4.22
C SER A 382 -2.67 -42.86 4.77
N LEU A 383 -1.90 -42.16 3.94
CA LEU A 383 -0.61 -41.57 4.31
C LEU A 383 -0.71 -40.11 4.71
N TYR A 384 -1.82 -39.43 4.40
CA TYR A 384 -1.97 -38.00 4.67
C TYR A 384 -1.90 -37.67 6.17
N LEU A 385 -2.69 -38.36 6.99
CA LEU A 385 -2.72 -38.14 8.44
C LEU A 385 -1.34 -38.36 9.10
N PRO A 386 -0.66 -39.51 8.92
CA PRO A 386 0.66 -39.72 9.52
C PRO A 386 1.71 -38.73 8.98
N SER A 387 1.63 -38.34 7.71
CA SER A 387 2.56 -37.36 7.12
C SER A 387 2.39 -35.97 7.74
N VAL A 388 1.16 -35.52 7.99
CA VAL A 388 0.90 -34.21 8.63
C VAL A 388 1.37 -34.21 10.07
N VAL A 389 1.10 -35.29 10.83
CA VAL A 389 1.59 -35.43 12.21
C VAL A 389 3.11 -35.38 12.24
N LEU A 390 3.79 -36.13 11.36
CA LEU A 390 5.24 -36.10 11.22
C LEU A 390 5.76 -34.69 10.90
N LEU A 391 5.09 -33.95 10.00
CA LEU A 391 5.45 -32.59 9.63
C LEU A 391 5.36 -31.60 10.80
N ILE A 392 4.30 -31.69 11.60
CA ILE A 392 4.12 -30.81 12.77
C ILE A 392 5.16 -31.13 13.86
N VAL A 393 5.39 -32.42 14.12
CA VAL A 393 6.38 -32.86 15.11
C VAL A 393 7.80 -32.49 14.69
N SER A 394 8.18 -32.77 13.44
CA SER A 394 9.50 -32.40 12.91
C SER A 394 9.69 -30.89 12.81
N GLY A 395 8.66 -30.14 12.45
CA GLY A 395 8.66 -28.67 12.46
C GLY A 395 8.88 -28.11 13.86
N SER A 396 8.18 -28.65 14.87
CA SER A 396 8.36 -28.26 16.27
C SER A 396 9.78 -28.58 16.78
N ALA A 397 10.29 -29.78 16.50
CA ALA A 397 11.65 -30.16 16.84
C ALA A 397 12.69 -29.22 16.20
N LEU A 398 12.47 -28.84 14.94
CA LEU A 398 13.33 -27.88 14.25
C LEU A 398 13.30 -26.50 14.92
N MET A 399 12.13 -25.99 15.31
CA MET A 399 12.01 -24.66 15.95
C MET A 399 12.61 -24.63 17.37
N TRP A 400 12.43 -25.71 18.14
CA TRP A 400 12.96 -25.86 19.50
C TRP A 400 14.38 -26.45 19.54
N ARG A 401 15.13 -26.43 18.41
CA ARG A 401 16.43 -27.09 18.28
C ARG A 401 17.38 -26.79 19.45
N ASN A 402 17.59 -25.52 19.78
CA ASN A 402 18.56 -25.14 20.81
C ASN A 402 18.16 -25.67 22.19
N ASP A 403 16.88 -25.58 22.54
CA ASP A 403 16.37 -26.05 23.82
C ASP A 403 16.42 -27.59 23.90
N LEU A 404 16.09 -28.29 22.81
CA LEU A 404 16.18 -29.76 22.72
C LEU A 404 17.62 -30.26 22.77
N VAL A 405 18.55 -29.57 22.11
CA VAL A 405 19.98 -29.88 22.14
C VAL A 405 20.53 -29.65 23.55
N ASN A 406 20.23 -28.50 24.16
CA ASN A 406 20.66 -28.18 25.53
C ASN A 406 20.09 -29.16 26.57
N TRP A 407 18.84 -29.61 26.40
CA TRP A 407 18.22 -30.59 27.28
C TRP A 407 18.74 -32.02 27.08
N SER A 408 19.13 -32.38 25.85
CA SER A 408 19.60 -33.75 25.53
C SER A 408 21.10 -33.96 25.73
N LEU A 409 21.91 -32.90 25.72
CA LEU A 409 23.36 -32.93 25.97
C LEU A 409 23.80 -33.67 27.26
N PRO A 410 23.07 -33.58 28.39
CA PRO A 410 23.41 -34.31 29.63
C PRO A 410 23.18 -35.82 29.58
N TYR A 411 22.44 -36.34 28.59
CA TYR A 411 22.08 -37.76 28.52
C TYR A 411 22.89 -38.47 27.43
N GLU A 412 23.82 -39.35 27.82
CA GLU A 412 24.73 -40.07 26.90
C GLU A 412 24.00 -40.86 25.80
N SER A 413 22.81 -41.41 26.09
CA SER A 413 21.99 -42.15 25.13
C SER A 413 21.40 -41.29 24.01
N LEU A 414 21.21 -39.98 24.26
CA LEU A 414 20.67 -39.04 23.28
C LEU A 414 21.77 -38.31 22.51
N GLY A 415 22.98 -38.21 23.06
CA GLY A 415 24.13 -37.52 22.44
C GLY A 415 24.46 -38.01 21.02
N GLY A 416 24.27 -39.29 20.73
CA GLY A 416 24.47 -39.87 19.39
C GLY A 416 23.49 -39.36 18.32
N ILE A 417 22.32 -38.86 18.71
CA ILE A 417 21.29 -38.32 17.80
C ILE A 417 21.38 -36.79 17.76
N THR A 418 21.74 -36.16 18.88
CA THR A 418 21.81 -34.70 19.04
C THR A 418 22.83 -34.04 18.10
N GLY A 419 24.02 -34.63 17.95
CA GLY A 419 25.06 -34.12 17.06
C GLY A 419 24.64 -34.08 15.57
N PRO A 420 24.21 -35.20 14.99
CA PRO A 420 23.68 -35.26 13.62
C PRO A 420 22.48 -34.35 13.41
N PHE A 421 21.57 -34.23 14.39
CA PHE A 421 20.43 -33.33 14.31
C PHE A 421 20.84 -31.85 14.28
N TYR A 422 21.79 -31.43 15.13
CA TYR A 422 22.30 -30.06 15.13
C TYR A 422 23.01 -29.71 13.81
N GLN A 423 23.84 -30.63 13.29
CA GLN A 423 24.52 -30.41 12.01
C GLN A 423 23.55 -30.45 10.82
N GLY A 424 22.61 -31.39 10.81
CA GLY A 424 21.61 -31.56 9.75
C GLY A 424 20.61 -30.41 9.64
N THR A 425 20.46 -29.60 10.69
CA THR A 425 19.59 -28.41 10.69
C THR A 425 20.34 -27.10 10.44
N LYS A 426 21.67 -27.12 10.31
CA LYS A 426 22.51 -25.92 10.15
C LYS A 426 22.12 -25.03 8.96
N TRP A 427 21.64 -25.62 7.87
CA TRP A 427 21.19 -24.90 6.67
C TRP A 427 20.01 -23.96 6.94
N TYR A 428 19.13 -24.31 7.88
CA TYR A 428 17.97 -23.48 8.23
C TYR A 428 18.42 -22.30 9.09
N TRP A 429 19.27 -22.59 10.07
CA TRP A 429 19.73 -21.64 11.09
C TRP A 429 20.91 -20.75 10.65
N SER A 430 21.52 -21.00 9.48
CA SER A 430 22.59 -20.15 8.95
C SER A 430 22.12 -18.77 8.50
N GLU A 431 20.83 -18.62 8.21
CA GLU A 431 20.22 -17.36 7.79
C GLU A 431 19.59 -16.63 8.99
N PRO A 432 19.94 -15.35 9.26
CA PRO A 432 19.42 -14.61 10.42
C PRO A 432 17.88 -14.53 10.44
N ILE A 433 17.26 -14.36 9.28
CA ILE A 433 15.78 -14.28 9.12
C ILE A 433 15.10 -15.52 9.71
N ASN A 434 15.65 -16.71 9.44
CA ASN A 434 15.09 -17.98 9.89
C ASN A 434 15.25 -18.13 11.40
N SER A 435 16.36 -17.67 11.97
CA SER A 435 16.59 -17.67 13.42
C SER A 435 15.58 -16.79 14.16
N PHE A 436 15.33 -15.57 13.67
CA PHE A 436 14.31 -14.68 14.25
C PHE A 436 12.89 -15.25 14.07
N SER A 437 12.60 -15.79 12.89
CA SER A 437 11.31 -16.45 12.62
C SER A 437 11.07 -17.64 13.55
N ALA A 438 12.10 -18.45 13.82
CA ALA A 438 12.00 -19.61 14.70
C ALA A 438 11.67 -19.23 16.15
N ALA A 439 12.16 -18.09 16.65
CA ALA A 439 11.87 -17.60 18.00
C ALA A 439 10.37 -17.35 18.22
N VAL A 440 9.64 -16.98 17.17
CA VAL A 440 8.19 -16.80 17.20
C VAL A 440 7.47 -18.10 16.84
N LEU A 441 7.91 -18.80 15.79
CA LEU A 441 7.27 -20.03 15.31
C LEU A 441 7.27 -21.16 16.34
N LYS A 442 8.25 -21.23 17.23
CA LYS A 442 8.30 -22.23 18.31
C LYS A 442 7.02 -22.26 19.15
N TRP A 443 6.39 -21.10 19.39
CA TRP A 443 5.14 -20.98 20.14
C TRP A 443 3.93 -21.42 19.35
N PHE A 444 3.88 -21.14 18.05
CA PHE A 444 2.82 -21.63 17.15
C PHE A 444 2.86 -23.15 17.01
N PHE A 445 4.05 -23.73 16.82
CA PHE A 445 4.20 -25.19 16.76
C PHE A 445 3.91 -25.87 18.10
N LEU A 446 4.18 -25.21 19.23
CA LEU A 446 3.76 -25.70 20.55
C LEU A 446 2.23 -25.74 20.66
N PHE A 447 1.54 -24.68 20.21
CA PHE A 447 0.08 -24.66 20.17
C PHE A 447 -0.48 -25.77 19.26
N ASP A 448 0.10 -25.96 18.08
CA ASP A 448 -0.31 -27.02 17.15
C ASP A 448 -0.10 -28.43 17.75
N LEU A 449 0.98 -28.65 18.50
CA LEU A 449 1.20 -29.90 19.24
C LEU A 449 0.15 -30.12 20.32
N ILE A 450 -0.17 -29.10 21.11
CA ILE A 450 -1.22 -29.18 22.14
C ILE A 450 -2.57 -29.48 21.48
N ALA A 451 -2.88 -28.82 20.36
CA ALA A 451 -4.10 -29.06 19.60
C ALA A 451 -4.17 -30.49 19.04
N LEU A 452 -3.03 -31.03 18.58
CA LEU A 452 -2.91 -32.40 18.08
C LEU A 452 -3.16 -33.42 19.20
N VAL A 453 -2.55 -33.23 20.37
CA VAL A 453 -2.78 -34.06 21.57
C VAL A 453 -4.24 -33.98 22.00
N TRP A 454 -4.82 -32.78 22.05
CA TRP A 454 -6.21 -32.56 22.42
C TRP A 454 -7.21 -33.24 21.46
N LEU A 455 -6.98 -33.14 20.15
CA LEU A 455 -7.80 -33.80 19.13
C LEU A 455 -7.65 -35.33 19.18
N SER A 456 -6.45 -35.82 19.48
CA SER A 456 -6.17 -37.24 19.72
C SER A 456 -6.94 -37.76 20.94
N LEU A 457 -6.86 -37.06 22.08
CA LEU A 457 -7.60 -37.38 23.30
C LEU A 457 -9.12 -37.41 23.07
N LYS A 458 -9.65 -36.49 22.26
CA LYS A 458 -11.08 -36.46 21.89
C LYS A 458 -11.46 -37.45 20.79
N LYS A 459 -10.53 -38.28 20.29
CA LYS A 459 -10.73 -39.21 19.16
C LYS A 459 -11.32 -38.53 17.91
N ARG A 460 -10.98 -37.26 17.67
CA ARG A 460 -11.42 -36.45 16.51
C ARG A 460 -10.29 -36.11 15.55
N LEU A 461 -9.17 -36.83 15.63
CA LEU A 461 -8.02 -36.68 14.75
C LEU A 461 -8.27 -37.38 13.42
N ASN A 462 -8.97 -36.69 12.51
CA ASN A 462 -9.28 -37.16 11.16
C ASN A 462 -8.41 -36.44 10.12
N ALA A 463 -8.40 -36.94 8.89
CA ALA A 463 -7.70 -36.29 7.77
C ALA A 463 -8.14 -34.82 7.56
N ASP A 464 -9.41 -34.49 7.82
CA ASP A 464 -9.89 -33.10 7.71
C ASP A 464 -9.39 -32.20 8.85
N SER A 465 -9.35 -32.72 10.08
CA SER A 465 -8.77 -32.04 11.24
C SER A 465 -7.27 -31.76 11.01
N ALA A 466 -6.55 -32.76 10.50
CA ALA A 466 -5.13 -32.64 10.14
C ALA A 466 -4.91 -31.63 9.01
N SER A 467 -5.79 -31.60 8.00
CA SER A 467 -5.69 -30.62 6.91
C SER A 467 -5.90 -29.18 7.39
N THR A 468 -6.74 -29.01 8.40
CA THR A 468 -7.00 -27.70 9.03
C THR A 468 -5.79 -27.26 9.86
N LEU A 469 -5.20 -28.16 10.65
CA LEU A 469 -3.95 -27.89 11.37
C LEU A 469 -2.82 -27.53 10.42
N LEU A 470 -2.56 -28.36 9.39
CA LEU A 470 -1.53 -28.09 8.38
C LEU A 470 -1.71 -26.72 7.72
N TYR A 471 -2.96 -26.33 7.44
CA TYR A 471 -3.28 -25.02 6.90
C TYR A 471 -2.91 -23.89 7.87
N PHE A 472 -3.26 -24.00 9.15
CA PHE A 472 -2.90 -22.98 10.15
C PHE A 472 -1.40 -22.92 10.43
N SER A 473 -0.70 -24.07 10.50
CA SER A 473 0.76 -24.11 10.65
C SER A 473 1.46 -23.47 9.45
N ALA A 474 1.05 -23.81 8.23
CA ALA A 474 1.61 -23.22 7.02
C ALA A 474 1.31 -21.72 6.92
N LEU A 475 0.08 -21.29 7.25
CA LEU A 475 -0.30 -19.88 7.28
C LEU A 475 0.57 -19.11 8.29
N SER A 476 0.78 -19.66 9.48
CA SER A 476 1.60 -19.05 10.53
C SER A 476 3.07 -18.97 10.10
N CYS A 477 3.61 -20.02 9.48
CA CYS A 477 4.96 -20.03 8.92
C CYS A 477 5.14 -18.93 7.87
N PHE A 478 4.22 -18.83 6.90
CA PHE A 478 4.26 -17.78 5.89
C PHE A 478 4.07 -16.37 6.48
N ALA A 479 3.17 -16.22 7.45
CA ALA A 479 2.92 -14.94 8.10
C ALA A 479 4.12 -14.45 8.92
N VAL A 480 4.73 -15.31 9.73
CA VAL A 480 5.92 -14.96 10.53
C VAL A 480 7.12 -14.68 9.63
N THR A 481 7.31 -15.49 8.58
CA THR A 481 8.43 -15.25 7.64
C THR A 481 8.27 -13.93 6.90
N GLU A 482 7.05 -13.60 6.44
CA GLU A 482 6.76 -12.31 5.81
C GLU A 482 6.92 -11.15 6.79
N TYR A 483 6.47 -11.32 8.04
CA TYR A 483 6.65 -10.34 9.12
C TYR A 483 8.14 -10.08 9.37
N MET A 484 8.96 -11.13 9.51
CA MET A 484 10.39 -11.00 9.78
C MET A 484 11.15 -10.43 8.58
N PHE A 485 10.73 -10.74 7.35
CA PHE A 485 11.28 -10.13 6.15
C PHE A 485 11.04 -8.61 6.12
N GLN A 486 9.82 -8.18 6.42
CA GLN A 486 9.49 -6.76 6.52
C GLN A 486 10.21 -6.10 7.69
N TRP A 487 10.29 -6.77 8.83
CA TRP A 487 11.00 -6.26 10.02
C TRP A 487 12.51 -6.06 9.77
N LEU A 488 13.17 -7.02 9.14
CA LEU A 488 14.59 -6.92 8.81
C LEU A 488 14.87 -5.89 7.71
N SER A 489 13.86 -5.51 6.93
CA SER A 489 13.97 -4.36 6.03
C SER A 489 14.11 -3.05 6.84
N PHE A 490 13.62 -2.98 8.08
CA PHE A 490 13.84 -1.84 9.01
C PHE A 490 15.21 -1.87 9.70
N GLY A 491 15.80 -3.06 9.89
CA GLY A 491 16.99 -3.29 10.71
C GLY A 491 18.32 -2.74 10.19
N ARG A 492 18.31 -1.72 9.31
CA ARG A 492 19.50 -1.18 8.61
C ARG A 492 20.28 -2.29 7.89
N SER A 493 19.62 -2.98 6.95
CA SER A 493 20.37 -3.71 5.91
C SER A 493 21.24 -2.72 5.13
N ALA A 494 22.55 -2.86 5.24
CA ALA A 494 23.54 -1.96 4.63
C ALA A 494 23.68 -2.09 3.10
N ALA A 495 22.76 -2.80 2.42
CA ALA A 495 22.95 -3.15 1.01
C ALA A 495 21.66 -3.07 0.18
N HIS A 496 20.96 -1.94 0.23
CA HIS A 496 20.00 -1.62 -0.83
C HIS A 496 20.78 -1.22 -2.09
N SER A 497 20.45 -1.84 -3.21
CA SER A 497 21.09 -1.58 -4.50
C SER A 497 20.12 -0.91 -5.47
N VAL A 498 20.64 -0.14 -6.42
CA VAL A 498 19.85 0.46 -7.51
C VAL A 498 19.06 -0.60 -8.28
N ILE A 499 19.63 -1.79 -8.44
CA ILE A 499 18.97 -2.94 -9.10
C ILE A 499 17.76 -3.40 -8.28
N LEU A 500 17.89 -3.48 -6.95
CA LEU A 500 16.79 -3.85 -6.08
C LEU A 500 15.64 -2.82 -6.17
N LEU A 501 15.94 -1.51 -6.12
CA LEU A 501 14.92 -0.47 -6.31
C LEU A 501 14.27 -0.56 -7.69
N MET A 502 15.04 -0.80 -8.75
CA MET A 502 14.49 -1.00 -10.10
C MET A 502 13.53 -2.19 -10.15
N THR A 503 13.92 -3.34 -9.60
CA THR A 503 13.05 -4.53 -9.56
C THR A 503 11.79 -4.32 -8.73
N PHE A 504 11.89 -3.54 -7.64
CA PHE A 504 10.76 -3.13 -6.82
C PHE A 504 9.82 -2.19 -7.59
N SER A 505 10.34 -1.15 -8.26
CA SER A 505 9.57 -0.24 -9.11
C SER A 505 8.84 -0.97 -10.24
N MET A 506 9.50 -1.95 -10.88
CA MET A 506 8.87 -2.80 -11.90
C MET A 506 7.73 -3.64 -11.32
N TRP A 507 7.93 -4.23 -10.14
CA TRP A 507 6.90 -4.98 -9.45
C TRP A 507 5.72 -4.09 -9.03
N LEU A 508 6.00 -2.89 -8.53
CA LEU A 508 5.00 -1.91 -8.09
C LEU A 508 4.14 -1.44 -9.27
N LEU A 509 4.76 -1.15 -10.42
CA LEU A 509 4.05 -0.78 -11.64
C LEU A 509 3.11 -1.92 -12.10
N TRP A 510 3.58 -3.17 -12.06
CA TRP A 510 2.75 -4.33 -12.35
C TRP A 510 1.58 -4.49 -11.36
N LEU A 511 1.81 -4.24 -10.07
CA LEU A 511 0.77 -4.28 -9.05
C LEU A 511 -0.31 -3.23 -9.30
N PHE A 512 0.10 -1.98 -9.57
CA PHE A 512 -0.82 -0.91 -9.91
C PHE A 512 -1.60 -1.21 -11.19
N HIS A 513 -0.95 -1.82 -12.18
CA HIS A 513 -1.63 -2.23 -13.40
C HIS A 513 -2.68 -3.32 -13.14
N THR A 514 -2.29 -4.42 -12.48
CA THR A 514 -3.17 -5.59 -12.35
C THR A 514 -4.30 -5.40 -11.35
N VAL A 515 -4.08 -4.63 -10.28
CA VAL A 515 -5.08 -4.42 -9.22
C VAL A 515 -5.66 -3.01 -9.28
N GLY A 516 -4.80 -2.00 -9.37
CA GLY A 516 -5.23 -0.60 -9.32
C GLY A 516 -6.11 -0.21 -10.51
N LEU A 517 -5.72 -0.61 -11.73
CA LEU A 517 -6.47 -0.26 -12.94
C LEU A 517 -7.88 -0.85 -12.94
N GLU A 518 -8.05 -2.12 -12.55
CA GLU A 518 -9.36 -2.78 -12.49
C GLU A 518 -10.30 -2.07 -11.50
N MET A 519 -9.78 -1.64 -10.35
CA MET A 519 -10.56 -0.87 -9.38
C MET A 519 -10.92 0.53 -9.91
N SER A 520 -9.99 1.19 -10.59
CA SER A 520 -10.22 2.54 -11.16
C SER A 520 -11.19 2.57 -12.34
N LEU A 521 -11.38 1.43 -13.03
CA LEU A 521 -12.38 1.30 -14.10
C LEU A 521 -13.82 1.31 -13.59
N GLN A 522 -14.05 1.00 -12.31
CA GLN A 522 -15.39 1.05 -11.72
C GLN A 522 -15.93 2.49 -11.70
N THR A 523 -17.18 2.66 -12.08
CA THR A 523 -17.88 3.96 -12.11
C THR A 523 -18.79 4.12 -10.89
N SER A 524 -18.84 5.34 -10.33
CA SER A 524 -19.82 5.72 -9.31
C SER A 524 -20.34 7.13 -9.58
N LYS A 525 -21.47 7.50 -8.97
CA LYS A 525 -22.07 8.83 -9.15
C LYS A 525 -21.16 9.99 -8.69
N THR A 526 -20.33 9.77 -7.67
CA THR A 526 -19.42 10.77 -7.08
C THR A 526 -17.99 10.68 -7.60
N PHE A 527 -17.62 9.56 -8.21
CA PHE A 527 -16.32 9.37 -8.84
C PHE A 527 -16.54 8.61 -10.15
N PRO A 528 -16.68 9.30 -11.30
CA PRO A 528 -16.76 8.67 -12.61
C PRO A 528 -15.40 8.08 -13.00
N SER A 529 -15.41 7.02 -13.80
CA SER A 529 -14.20 6.26 -14.19
C SER A 529 -13.17 7.14 -14.87
N ILE A 530 -13.59 8.05 -15.74
CA ILE A 530 -12.70 8.97 -16.47
C ILE A 530 -11.87 9.82 -15.49
N GLY A 531 -12.50 10.39 -14.45
CA GLY A 531 -11.79 11.16 -13.41
C GLY A 531 -10.93 10.26 -12.52
N ARG A 532 -11.43 9.08 -12.15
CA ARG A 532 -10.67 8.07 -11.37
C ARG A 532 -9.40 7.63 -12.07
N LEU A 533 -9.42 7.44 -13.39
CA LEU A 533 -8.27 7.01 -14.18
C LEU A 533 -7.18 8.09 -14.24
N ALA A 534 -7.56 9.37 -14.33
CA ALA A 534 -6.60 10.48 -14.25
C ALA A 534 -5.95 10.57 -12.86
N ILE A 535 -6.75 10.42 -11.79
CA ILE A 535 -6.24 10.38 -10.40
C ILE A 535 -5.32 9.18 -10.21
N PHE A 536 -5.73 7.99 -10.69
CA PHE A 536 -4.94 6.77 -10.61
C PHE A 536 -3.58 6.92 -11.29
N GLY A 537 -3.54 7.37 -12.55
CA GLY A 537 -2.27 7.55 -13.26
C GLY A 537 -1.34 8.55 -12.56
N SER A 538 -1.91 9.57 -11.92
CA SER A 538 -1.15 10.55 -11.12
C SER A 538 -0.55 9.93 -9.87
N ILE A 539 -1.33 9.11 -9.14
CA ILE A 539 -0.85 8.38 -7.94
C ILE A 539 0.31 7.44 -8.28
N VAL A 540 0.18 6.68 -9.38
CA VAL A 540 1.26 5.77 -9.84
C VAL A 540 2.52 6.58 -10.19
N LEU A 541 2.36 7.73 -10.84
CA LEU A 541 3.47 8.61 -11.18
C LEU A 541 4.14 9.22 -9.94
N PHE A 542 3.38 9.68 -8.95
CA PHE A 542 3.93 10.20 -7.70
C PHE A 542 4.74 9.15 -6.93
N ALA A 543 4.21 7.92 -6.79
CA ALA A 543 4.90 6.85 -6.09
C ALA A 543 6.24 6.48 -6.75
N LEU A 544 6.30 6.42 -8.08
CA LEU A 544 7.55 6.11 -8.80
C LEU A 544 8.50 7.30 -8.89
N LEU A 545 7.98 8.52 -8.92
CA LEU A 545 8.77 9.74 -8.92
C LEU A 545 9.56 9.88 -7.62
N GLU A 546 8.97 9.56 -6.46
CA GLU A 546 9.69 9.58 -5.18
C GLU A 546 10.85 8.59 -5.15
N ILE A 547 10.58 7.34 -5.52
CA ILE A 547 11.58 6.27 -5.55
C ILE A 547 12.74 6.67 -6.47
N HIS A 548 12.44 7.27 -7.62
CA HIS A 548 13.45 7.75 -8.56
C HIS A 548 14.28 8.92 -7.97
N ALA A 549 13.62 9.93 -7.39
CA ALA A 549 14.31 11.11 -6.87
C ALA A 549 15.18 10.80 -5.65
N ARG A 550 14.70 9.96 -4.72
CA ARG A 550 15.50 9.51 -3.57
C ARG A 550 16.64 8.59 -3.99
N CYS A 551 16.44 7.72 -4.99
CA CYS A 551 17.53 6.93 -5.58
C CYS A 551 18.61 7.83 -6.21
N ALA A 552 18.23 8.93 -6.86
CA ALA A 552 19.16 9.85 -7.50
C ALA A 552 20.11 10.53 -6.51
N ILE A 553 19.64 10.84 -5.30
CA ILE A 553 20.47 11.39 -4.21
C ILE A 553 21.14 10.30 -3.36
N LYS A 554 21.03 9.02 -3.77
CA LYS A 554 21.54 7.84 -3.06
C LYS A 554 20.91 7.63 -1.67
N ASP A 555 19.72 8.17 -1.44
CA ASP A 555 18.90 7.85 -0.29
C ASP A 555 18.11 6.56 -0.55
N TYR A 556 18.69 5.44 -0.12
CA TYR A 556 18.03 4.13 -0.19
C TYR A 556 17.10 3.86 1.01
N GLY A 557 16.98 4.80 1.95
CA GLY A 557 16.06 4.74 3.09
C GLY A 557 14.59 4.71 2.66
N VAL A 558 14.27 5.21 1.47
CA VAL A 558 12.92 5.17 0.86
C VAL A 558 12.30 3.77 0.87
N MET A 559 13.11 2.74 0.66
CA MET A 559 12.61 1.37 0.63
C MET A 559 12.13 0.95 2.03
N ASN A 560 12.87 1.35 3.06
CA ASN A 560 12.52 1.08 4.45
C ASN A 560 11.23 1.82 4.84
N GLU A 561 11.07 3.07 4.43
CA GLU A 561 9.84 3.85 4.67
C GLU A 561 8.62 3.22 4.01
N ILE A 562 8.73 2.84 2.73
CA ILE A 562 7.63 2.19 2.00
C ILE A 562 7.26 0.86 2.66
N PHE A 563 8.26 0.04 3.01
CA PHE A 563 8.00 -1.21 3.73
C PHE A 563 7.37 -0.96 5.10
N LEU A 564 7.66 0.18 5.76
CA LEU A 564 7.08 0.52 7.06
C LEU A 564 5.59 0.78 6.94
N TYR A 565 5.19 1.55 5.93
CA TYR A 565 3.77 1.79 5.67
C TYR A 565 3.04 0.51 5.24
N MET A 566 3.69 -0.35 4.45
CA MET A 566 3.13 -1.67 4.10
C MET A 566 2.97 -2.57 5.34
N PHE A 567 3.96 -2.59 6.22
CA PHE A 567 3.97 -3.37 7.46
C PHE A 567 2.91 -2.89 8.44
N ARG A 568 2.77 -1.58 8.65
CA ARG A 568 1.66 -0.99 9.40
C ARG A 568 0.31 -1.38 8.79
N GLY A 569 0.21 -1.41 7.47
CA GLY A 569 -1.00 -1.89 6.78
C GLY A 569 -1.39 -3.33 7.12
N ILE A 570 -0.40 -4.20 7.33
CA ILE A 570 -0.64 -5.60 7.74
C ILE A 570 -1.12 -5.66 9.20
N ILE A 571 -0.45 -4.93 10.10
CA ILE A 571 -0.69 -5.02 11.55
C ILE A 571 -1.97 -4.31 11.96
N ASP A 572 -2.14 -3.06 11.55
CA ASP A 572 -3.12 -2.17 12.15
C ASP A 572 -4.54 -2.39 11.60
N VAL A 573 -4.68 -2.66 10.30
CA VAL A 573 -6.00 -2.75 9.60
C VAL A 573 -6.14 -3.99 8.73
N GLY A 574 -5.05 -4.67 8.40
CA GLY A 574 -5.08 -5.87 7.56
C GLY A 574 -5.93 -7.00 8.14
N LEU A 575 -5.88 -7.20 9.46
CA LEU A 575 -6.62 -8.26 10.15
C LEU A 575 -8.14 -7.96 10.22
N PRO A 576 -8.59 -6.76 10.64
CA PRO A 576 -10.01 -6.37 10.57
C PRO A 576 -10.58 -6.34 9.14
N TYR A 577 -9.83 -5.83 8.17
CA TYR A 577 -10.29 -5.78 6.77
C TYR A 577 -10.36 -7.17 6.14
N PHE A 578 -9.37 -8.03 6.41
CA PHE A 578 -9.39 -9.42 5.97
C PHE A 578 -10.64 -10.14 6.47
N LEU A 579 -10.95 -10.01 7.77
CA LEU A 579 -12.17 -10.55 8.33
C LEU A 579 -13.40 -10.08 7.57
N TYR A 580 -13.52 -8.77 7.36
CA TYR A 580 -14.65 -8.19 6.65
C TYR A 580 -14.84 -8.78 5.24
N VAL A 581 -13.74 -8.91 4.46
CA VAL A 581 -13.79 -9.54 3.13
C VAL A 581 -14.11 -11.02 3.21
N PHE A 582 -13.59 -11.72 4.21
CA PHE A 582 -13.90 -13.13 4.44
C PHE A 582 -15.38 -13.35 4.78
N ALA A 583 -15.96 -12.51 5.64
CA ALA A 583 -17.38 -12.56 5.95
C ALA A 583 -18.25 -12.22 4.73
N SER A 584 -17.95 -11.15 4.00
CA SER A 584 -18.76 -10.73 2.84
C SER A 584 -18.79 -11.76 1.71
N ARG A 585 -17.75 -12.60 1.58
CA ARG A 585 -17.73 -13.68 0.57
C ARG A 585 -18.44 -14.95 1.00
N ARG A 586 -18.61 -15.18 2.30
CA ARG A 586 -19.14 -16.43 2.85
C ARG A 586 -20.57 -16.31 3.37
N PHE A 587 -20.98 -15.12 3.77
CA PHE A 587 -22.32 -14.84 4.24
C PHE A 587 -23.03 -13.90 3.26
N GLN A 588 -24.25 -14.22 2.86
CA GLN A 588 -25.08 -13.34 2.02
C GLN A 588 -25.38 -12.01 2.71
N GLN A 589 -25.51 -12.03 4.04
CA GLN A 589 -25.55 -10.87 4.91
C GLN A 589 -24.41 -10.95 5.91
N LEU A 590 -23.67 -9.84 6.07
CA LEU A 590 -22.58 -9.77 7.02
C LEU A 590 -23.09 -10.00 8.46
N PRO A 591 -22.39 -10.82 9.27
CA PRO A 591 -22.81 -11.09 10.65
C PRO A 591 -22.78 -9.83 11.54
N LEU A 592 -21.95 -8.83 11.19
CA LEU A 592 -21.88 -7.50 11.83
C LEU A 592 -21.74 -6.41 10.77
N LYS A 593 -22.31 -5.22 11.03
CA LYS A 593 -22.12 -4.05 10.15
C LYS A 593 -20.69 -3.49 10.31
N ILE A 594 -20.18 -2.81 9.29
CA ILE A 594 -18.84 -2.17 9.33
C ILE A 594 -18.72 -1.22 10.53
N ALA A 595 -19.76 -0.43 10.78
CA ALA A 595 -19.79 0.50 11.90
C ALA A 595 -19.62 -0.21 13.26
N GLU A 596 -20.25 -1.37 13.43
CA GLU A 596 -20.16 -2.18 14.66
C GLU A 596 -18.75 -2.78 14.82
N ILE A 597 -18.16 -3.29 13.74
CA ILE A 597 -16.79 -3.81 13.74
C ILE A 597 -15.81 -2.70 14.12
N PHE A 598 -15.98 -1.50 13.55
CA PHE A 598 -15.14 -0.34 13.85
C PHE A 598 -15.31 0.13 15.30
N GLN A 599 -16.53 0.17 15.82
CA GLN A 599 -16.79 0.51 17.23
C GLN A 599 -16.12 -0.49 18.18
N ILE A 600 -16.21 -1.79 17.91
CA ILE A 600 -15.58 -2.84 18.73
C ILE A 600 -14.05 -2.76 18.64
N PHE A 601 -13.50 -2.46 17.47
CA PHE A 601 -12.07 -2.17 17.30
C PHE A 601 -11.64 -0.96 18.13
N CYS A 602 -12.37 0.16 18.06
CA CYS A 602 -12.10 1.34 18.87
C CYS A 602 -12.23 1.07 20.37
N ALA A 603 -13.16 0.20 20.80
CA ALA A 603 -13.26 -0.22 22.19
C ALA A 603 -12.02 -1.01 22.65
N GLY A 604 -11.50 -1.89 21.80
CA GLY A 604 -10.22 -2.58 22.04
C GLY A 604 -9.06 -1.60 22.17
N ALA A 605 -9.00 -0.60 21.27
CA ALA A 605 -8.01 0.47 21.32
C ALA A 605 -8.12 1.30 22.62
N LEU A 606 -9.32 1.70 23.02
CA LEU A 606 -9.56 2.47 24.24
C LEU A 606 -9.14 1.71 25.51
N LEU A 607 -9.31 0.38 25.55
CA LEU A 607 -8.88 -0.43 26.69
C LEU A 607 -7.35 -0.43 26.88
N THR A 608 -6.57 -0.22 25.81
CA THR A 608 -5.12 -0.16 25.92
C THR A 608 -4.64 1.01 26.77
N TYR A 609 -5.37 2.13 26.77
CA TYR A 609 -5.00 3.34 27.50
C TYR A 609 -4.88 3.12 29.02
N PRO A 610 -5.92 2.63 29.74
CA PRO A 610 -5.81 2.36 31.18
C PRO A 610 -4.82 1.23 31.49
N LEU A 611 -4.66 0.23 30.62
CA LEU A 611 -3.70 -0.86 30.86
C LEU A 611 -2.25 -0.41 30.69
N ASN A 612 -1.98 0.49 29.75
CA ASN A 612 -0.65 1.09 29.61
C ASN A 612 -0.32 2.00 30.80
N ILE A 613 -1.31 2.70 31.38
CA ILE A 613 -1.12 3.44 32.65
C ILE A 613 -0.80 2.47 33.79
N LEU A 614 -1.49 1.33 33.87
CA LEU A 614 -1.20 0.28 34.86
C LEU A 614 0.21 -0.30 34.69
N ASP A 615 0.66 -0.51 33.45
CA ASP A 615 2.03 -0.97 33.17
C ASP A 615 3.06 0.07 33.62
N LYS A 616 2.82 1.36 33.39
CA LYS A 616 3.70 2.45 33.88
C LYS A 616 3.65 2.61 35.39
N LEU A 617 2.49 2.39 36.02
CA LEU A 617 2.39 2.32 37.48
C LEU A 617 3.21 1.15 38.03
N ALA A 618 3.15 -0.02 37.40
CA ALA A 618 3.94 -1.17 37.79
C ALA A 618 5.46 -0.90 37.65
N LEU A 619 5.86 -0.21 36.57
CA LEU A 619 7.25 0.22 36.37
C LEU A 619 7.71 1.25 37.41
N GLY A 620 6.83 2.16 37.80
CA GLY A 620 7.04 3.12 38.88
C GLY A 620 6.92 2.52 40.29
N GLY A 621 6.94 1.20 40.44
CA GLY A 621 6.85 0.52 41.74
C GLY A 621 5.49 0.70 42.44
N TRP A 622 4.40 0.82 41.68
CA TRP A 622 3.04 1.09 42.18
C TRP A 622 2.92 2.40 42.98
N SER A 623 3.75 3.40 42.65
CA SER A 623 3.73 4.72 43.28
C SER A 623 3.41 5.83 42.27
N LEU A 624 2.67 6.85 42.71
CA LEU A 624 2.37 8.03 41.88
C LEU A 624 3.63 8.84 41.55
N SER A 625 4.60 8.91 42.47
CA SER A 625 5.89 9.55 42.23
C SER A 625 6.72 8.80 41.19
N GLY A 626 6.74 7.46 41.24
CA GLY A 626 7.40 6.62 40.24
C GLY A 626 6.76 6.74 38.87
N LEU A 627 5.42 6.77 38.79
CA LEU A 627 4.70 7.03 37.53
C LEU A 627 5.12 8.36 36.90
N ASN A 628 5.17 9.44 37.70
CA ASN A 628 5.54 10.76 37.20
C ASN A 628 6.98 10.78 36.67
N ASN A 629 7.90 10.09 37.36
CA ASN A 629 9.29 9.99 36.91
C ASN A 629 9.42 9.26 35.56
N VAL A 630 8.71 8.13 35.38
CA VAL A 630 8.68 7.39 34.11
C VAL A 630 8.09 8.25 32.99
N TRP A 631 7.03 9.01 33.29
CA TRP A 631 6.39 9.89 32.31
C TRP A 631 7.32 11.03 31.87
N GLN A 632 8.01 11.68 32.81
CA GLN A 632 8.95 12.76 32.50
C GLN A 632 10.16 12.26 31.69
N ASP A 633 10.66 11.06 31.99
CA ASP A 633 11.76 10.46 31.24
C ASP A 633 11.36 10.10 29.80
N GLU A 634 10.13 9.62 29.59
CA GLU A 634 9.57 9.39 28.25
C GLU A 634 9.38 10.70 27.47
N ILE A 635 8.88 11.77 28.09
CA ILE A 635 8.74 13.10 27.45
C ILE A 635 10.12 13.64 27.05
N ALA A 636 11.10 13.57 27.97
CA ALA A 636 12.46 14.00 27.69
C ALA A 636 13.09 13.19 26.55
N THR A 637 12.87 11.87 26.55
CA THR A 637 13.36 10.97 25.49
C THR A 637 12.67 11.26 24.15
N PHE A 638 11.35 11.46 24.15
CA PHE A 638 10.61 11.81 22.94
C PHE A 638 11.07 13.15 22.36
N THR A 639 11.25 14.16 23.21
CA THR A 639 11.72 15.50 22.80
C THR A 639 13.15 15.47 22.25
N ASN A 640 14.04 14.68 22.87
CA ASN A 640 15.46 14.63 22.49
C ASN A 640 15.77 13.64 21.36
N LYS A 641 15.03 12.53 21.24
CA LYS A 641 15.32 11.45 20.28
C LYS A 641 14.25 11.29 19.20
N GLY A 642 13.08 11.91 19.33
CA GLY A 642 11.96 11.82 18.38
C GLY A 642 11.23 10.47 18.39
N PHE A 643 11.62 9.53 19.24
CA PHE A 643 10.94 8.26 19.47
C PHE A 643 11.29 7.72 20.86
N ILE A 644 10.35 7.03 21.49
CA ILE A 644 10.61 6.30 22.74
C ILE A 644 11.12 4.92 22.33
N ALA A 645 12.34 4.57 22.75
CA ALA A 645 12.87 3.24 22.49
C ALA A 645 12.01 2.21 23.23
N ALA A 646 11.34 1.34 22.48
CA ALA A 646 10.60 0.20 23.02
C ALA A 646 11.57 -0.87 23.54
N GLN A 647 12.37 -0.56 24.56
CA GLN A 647 12.88 -1.62 25.42
C GLN A 647 11.68 -2.24 26.11
N GLU A 648 11.53 -3.57 26.03
CA GLU A 648 10.49 -4.25 26.79
C GLU A 648 10.75 -3.98 28.27
N PRO A 649 9.84 -3.29 28.96
CA PRO A 649 10.01 -3.07 30.38
C PRO A 649 10.06 -4.43 31.08
N GLU A 650 11.00 -4.62 32.01
CA GLU A 650 11.03 -5.78 32.91
C GLU A 650 9.82 -5.71 33.85
N LEU A 651 8.65 -6.04 33.32
CA LEU A 651 7.41 -6.14 34.07
C LEU A 651 7.46 -7.38 34.95
N SER A 652 7.04 -7.22 36.20
CA SER A 652 6.87 -8.35 37.11
C SER A 652 5.90 -9.39 36.53
N LEU A 653 6.08 -10.67 36.88
CA LEU A 653 5.15 -11.75 36.52
C LEU A 653 3.70 -11.44 36.96
N LEU A 654 3.54 -10.75 38.08
CA LEU A 654 2.24 -10.31 38.60
C LEU A 654 1.56 -9.31 37.66
N SER A 655 2.28 -8.30 37.18
CA SER A 655 1.71 -7.30 36.24
C SER A 655 1.36 -7.94 34.89
N ILE A 656 2.18 -8.87 34.39
CA ILE A 656 1.87 -9.63 33.16
C ILE A 656 0.60 -10.47 33.35
N ALA A 657 0.47 -11.16 34.49
CA ALA A 657 -0.71 -11.97 34.80
C ALA A 657 -1.97 -11.11 34.93
N LEU A 658 -1.88 -9.95 35.58
CA LEU A 658 -3.01 -9.04 35.79
C LEU A 658 -3.47 -8.40 34.47
N ARG A 659 -2.52 -7.98 33.61
CA ARG A 659 -2.81 -7.50 32.25
C ARG A 659 -3.48 -8.58 31.40
N SER A 660 -2.97 -9.81 31.46
CA SER A 660 -3.53 -10.95 30.72
C SER A 660 -4.94 -11.30 31.21
N ALA A 661 -5.17 -11.29 32.52
CA ALA A 661 -6.48 -11.54 33.11
C ALA A 661 -7.50 -10.46 32.72
N ALA A 662 -7.10 -9.18 32.78
CA ALA A 662 -7.95 -8.06 32.36
C ALA A 662 -8.33 -8.14 30.88
N PHE A 663 -7.39 -8.48 30.01
CA PHE A 663 -7.64 -8.70 28.59
C PHE A 663 -8.59 -9.87 28.34
N VAL A 664 -8.37 -11.02 28.99
CA VAL A 664 -9.24 -12.21 28.84
C VAL A 664 -10.65 -11.93 29.35
N ALA A 665 -10.79 -11.26 30.49
CA ALA A 665 -12.09 -10.91 31.07
C ALA A 665 -12.88 -9.96 30.16
N THR A 666 -12.23 -8.93 29.61
CA THR A 666 -12.88 -7.98 28.68
C THR A 666 -13.21 -8.63 27.34
N LEU A 667 -12.36 -9.51 26.82
CA LEU A 667 -12.64 -10.27 25.61
C LEU A 667 -13.82 -11.24 25.82
N ALA A 668 -13.91 -11.89 26.98
CA ALA A 668 -15.05 -12.71 27.37
C ALA A 668 -16.34 -11.88 27.51
N PHE A 669 -16.25 -10.66 28.05
CA PHE A 669 -17.38 -9.74 28.13
C PHE A 669 -17.89 -9.32 26.75
N VAL A 670 -17.00 -8.95 25.82
CA VAL A 670 -17.37 -8.64 24.42
C VAL A 670 -18.05 -9.84 23.77
N ALA A 671 -17.52 -11.05 23.96
CA ALA A 671 -18.13 -12.27 23.45
C ALA A 671 -19.56 -12.46 24.00
N MET A 672 -19.74 -12.24 25.32
CA MET A 672 -21.03 -12.36 25.99
C MET A 672 -22.04 -11.33 25.47
N VAL A 673 -21.66 -10.04 25.39
CA VAL A 673 -22.54 -8.94 24.93
C VAL A 673 -23.02 -9.19 23.50
N VAL A 674 -22.13 -9.54 22.59
CA VAL A 674 -22.49 -9.79 21.18
C VAL A 674 -23.36 -11.05 21.06
N SER A 675 -23.07 -12.09 21.85
CA SER A 675 -23.91 -13.29 21.89
C SER A 675 -25.33 -12.99 22.41
N TYR A 676 -25.45 -12.10 23.39
CA TYR A 676 -26.73 -11.68 23.98
C TYR A 676 -27.54 -10.82 23.01
N GLN A 677 -26.92 -9.82 22.38
CA GLN A 677 -27.56 -8.98 21.37
C GLN A 677 -28.09 -9.80 20.19
N LYS A 678 -27.32 -10.79 19.72
CA LYS A 678 -27.76 -11.65 18.63
C LYS A 678 -28.90 -12.57 19.03
N ARG A 679 -28.89 -13.11 20.26
CA ARG A 679 -30.02 -13.89 20.81
C ARG A 679 -31.31 -13.08 20.88
N LEU A 680 -31.23 -11.81 21.30
CA LEU A 680 -32.36 -10.88 21.32
C LEU A 680 -32.91 -10.59 19.91
N SER A 681 -32.02 -10.35 18.95
CA SER A 681 -32.45 -10.12 17.56
C SER A 681 -33.08 -11.36 16.91
N SER A 682 -32.63 -12.57 17.29
CA SER A 682 -33.22 -13.81 16.78
C SER A 682 -34.56 -14.16 17.41
N SER A 683 -34.84 -13.74 18.66
CA SER A 683 -36.14 -13.98 19.31
C SER A 683 -37.26 -13.10 18.76
N THR A 684 -36.94 -12.11 17.91
CA THR A 684 -37.92 -11.23 17.25
C THR A 684 -38.32 -11.74 15.86
N GLN A 685 -37.67 -12.79 15.34
CA GLN A 685 -37.93 -13.39 14.02
C GLN A 685 -38.36 -14.87 14.13
N ASP A 686 -39.29 -15.17 15.03
CA ASP A 686 -39.91 -16.50 15.08
C ASP A 686 -41.01 -16.61 14.01
N ASN A 687 -40.64 -17.07 12.82
CA ASN A 687 -41.49 -17.86 11.92
C ASN A 687 -40.63 -18.49 10.80
N GLU A 688 -40.13 -19.70 11.06
CA GLU A 688 -39.91 -20.83 10.14
C GLU A 688 -38.74 -21.72 10.60
N SER A 689 -39.02 -23.02 10.72
CA SER A 689 -38.18 -24.04 11.37
C SER A 689 -36.91 -24.44 10.58
N ILE A 690 -36.73 -23.94 9.36
CA ILE A 690 -35.59 -24.27 8.48
C ILE A 690 -34.39 -23.31 8.72
N GLU A 691 -34.60 -22.12 9.32
CA GLU A 691 -33.55 -21.11 9.52
C GLU A 691 -32.69 -21.29 10.79
N LYS A 692 -33.05 -22.19 11.71
CA LYS A 692 -32.38 -22.29 13.03
C LYS A 692 -30.90 -22.72 12.95
N THR A 693 -30.51 -23.50 11.95
CA THR A 693 -29.11 -23.93 11.73
C THR A 693 -28.25 -22.82 11.13
N SER A 694 -28.86 -22.01 10.25
CA SER A 694 -28.26 -20.81 9.64
C SER A 694 -28.01 -19.72 10.69
N ALA A 695 -29.02 -19.42 11.51
CA ALA A 695 -28.97 -18.39 12.55
C ALA A 695 -27.91 -18.68 13.62
N ASN A 696 -27.78 -19.93 14.06
CA ASN A 696 -26.74 -20.35 15.03
C ASN A 696 -25.32 -20.21 14.48
N THR A 697 -25.13 -20.42 13.18
CA THR A 697 -23.82 -20.29 12.52
C THR A 697 -23.45 -18.82 12.35
N SER A 698 -24.43 -17.96 12.04
CA SER A 698 -24.28 -16.50 11.96
C SER A 698 -23.96 -15.87 13.32
N SER A 699 -24.64 -16.30 14.40
CA SER A 699 -24.38 -15.84 15.77
C SER A 699 -22.97 -16.18 16.25
N LYS A 700 -22.51 -17.43 16.04
CA LYS A 700 -21.14 -17.84 16.36
C LYS A 700 -20.10 -17.06 15.55
N ALA A 701 -20.38 -16.81 14.27
CA ALA A 701 -19.52 -15.98 13.44
C ALA A 701 -19.44 -14.54 13.97
N ALA A 702 -20.56 -13.92 14.35
CA ALA A 702 -20.58 -12.56 14.92
C ALA A 702 -19.70 -12.45 16.18
N VAL A 703 -19.77 -13.42 17.08
CA VAL A 703 -18.95 -13.46 18.31
C VAL A 703 -17.46 -13.54 17.98
N ILE A 704 -17.07 -14.42 17.04
CA ILE A 704 -15.67 -14.58 16.61
C ILE A 704 -15.16 -13.27 15.99
N PHE A 705 -15.97 -12.64 15.14
CA PHE A 705 -15.64 -11.37 14.50
C PHE A 705 -15.47 -10.23 15.50
N ALA A 706 -16.35 -10.14 16.50
CA ALA A 706 -16.25 -9.16 17.57
C ALA A 706 -14.98 -9.36 18.42
N CYS A 707 -14.70 -10.59 18.84
CA CYS A 707 -13.51 -10.90 19.63
C CYS A 707 -12.22 -10.55 18.87
N LEU A 708 -12.17 -10.85 17.57
CA LEU A 708 -11.00 -10.56 16.77
C LEU A 708 -10.85 -9.06 16.49
N ALA A 709 -11.95 -8.34 16.22
CA ALA A 709 -11.92 -6.89 16.02
C ALA A 709 -11.43 -6.19 17.29
N PHE A 710 -11.91 -6.62 18.46
CA PHE A 710 -11.49 -6.13 19.77
C PHE A 710 -10.01 -6.42 20.03
N ALA A 711 -9.58 -7.67 19.84
CA ALA A 711 -8.19 -8.07 20.02
C ALA A 711 -7.24 -7.34 19.06
N SER A 712 -7.69 -7.07 17.82
CA SER A 712 -6.92 -6.31 16.84
C SER A 712 -6.76 -4.86 17.29
N GLY A 713 -7.84 -4.20 17.71
CA GLY A 713 -7.77 -2.84 18.27
C GLY A 713 -6.89 -2.77 19.51
N PHE A 714 -6.96 -3.77 20.38
CA PHE A 714 -6.09 -3.88 21.53
C PHE A 714 -4.61 -4.01 21.13
N ALA A 715 -4.30 -4.89 20.18
CA ALA A 715 -2.93 -5.12 19.74
C ALA A 715 -2.32 -3.87 19.09
N SER A 716 -3.06 -3.19 18.22
CA SER A 716 -2.60 -2.02 17.46
C SER A 716 -2.20 -0.84 18.36
N PHE A 717 -2.83 -0.68 19.52
CA PHE A 717 -2.58 0.45 20.45
C PHE A 717 -1.92 0.02 21.78
N SER A 718 -1.51 -1.25 21.89
CA SER A 718 -0.94 -1.85 23.11
C SER A 718 0.39 -1.24 23.59
N LYS A 719 0.98 -0.32 22.82
CA LYS A 719 2.24 0.39 23.13
C LYS A 719 2.13 1.92 23.03
N THR A 720 0.98 2.44 22.63
CA THR A 720 0.80 3.86 22.31
C THR A 720 0.16 4.60 23.49
N THR A 721 0.96 5.01 24.47
CA THR A 721 0.52 6.07 25.42
C THR A 721 1.09 7.43 25.07
N VAL A 722 2.13 7.49 24.23
CA VAL A 722 2.77 8.73 23.78
C VAL A 722 2.73 8.90 22.25
N ASP A 723 2.38 7.84 21.51
CA ASP A 723 2.28 7.85 20.03
C ASP A 723 0.86 8.18 19.53
N LEU A 724 0.25 9.26 20.05
CA LEU A 724 -0.76 9.99 19.30
C LEU A 724 -0.18 11.38 19.03
N PRO A 725 -0.30 11.89 17.79
CA PRO A 725 0.38 13.10 17.35
C PRO A 725 0.07 14.32 18.20
#